data_AF-A0A5C1B8R6-F1
#
_entry.id   AF-A0A5C1B8R6-F1
#
_cell.length_a   1.000
_cell.length_b   1.000
_cell.length_c   1.000
_cell.angle_alpha   90.00
_cell.angle_beta   90.00
_cell.angle_gamma   90.00
#
_symmetry.space_group_name_H-M   'P 1'
#
loop_
_entity.id
_entity.type
_entity.pdbx_description
1 polymer ?
#
loop_
_entity_poly.entity_id
_entity_poly.type
_entity_poly.pdbx_seq_one_letter_code
_entity_poly.pdbx_strand_id
1 'polypeptide(L)'
;MEWVIFGILAGLFFFIVVPWAAFAASGRSRQALEQVGKLHSEIAWLRSELATLKASGITATSGATQNSAPIEETEEQPPTITEQAQIPAPPVPPPPLPIDVAADEPPIPALVIAETDEPETRTPISVAARISHEGEDIIANPPPPPPFTDQFAQDENAETARVSRPDIEETIGSRWAVWIGGIALAFGGLFLIRYSIEAGMFGPGVRLLMGATFAVLLAAASEYLRRTEAPLPFQVPSNALTANIPAILAGVSVLAGFGVVFAAHAIYGFIGPTPAFVLMALIGLAALGASVIHGPALGLFGLIGSYATPLLISSTAPAFASLSLFITFVTATAFLLHIRRPSTLLTLAAVSGHAAWTALIAFAMQGLFWPSFLLIAGATLALLLIKEIPSIKGRQDRPWSIAGFDLTSIIAIAVPVILAGVLWVGFGGPTPLNVAIIFTVAIGVIAAARHQDLAPLAPLSAAGSVGMILLWPTQQGPIGLSPATVVDLIRLTLAPNAAPGLNLTAAAFGLIAGAIPFAILIKRRWSGAGGYIVRGCLAFSSALALVCLLLATALRTNGFERSLGFAGLATLLTAVLFVASELLLTVEKANTKSRRNPLALIASSAYAAAGAIALGMAVAFALRETWLAVGFSISAAGLALLAKSRPIPLLRTMSASLATAAIARWIWQPILSDMGSWPILNWLIPAYALPALCFAVGAIALRGRQDRPRIIHQALAAFFGAAFILLQVHQAFVGPNLAPSVAWVAGHYLTPRNWLFEDVACLTIALGFLCGVFQLLGRAPDRATFRIAAIAAAALMILLAVGGLGGLFNPLFDGTAVNGWPILNRLLWYVAAGAVLGSIGYRLSADHRSPIADAISSCAVFLVSLGAVLMVRQAFAGPRLVPVDANSVGYFEAIMITIVLLALTVAAHLWNDIGRGAVARFAVLILGFLAVAWAALTIGLARNPFLDGSGVFGPVIFNRILWGYGAIAVAFAAASWWLKDQLPQLKRGFSTASKAAALMGAFLLIRHGFHGAYLVSDVPITLAESGVYASLGLLAAIGLMIAGSITLNRTEVQINPYHVAIASCGLFAVLAFVASPIATDEPLAGILVLDNALIGYLMPSALAFIAARWTRAYRPSPAIERTFGLTAIVGTLTYVLVEVRRAFVGPNLVGPDIGASELYAYSAAILVFGVALLALGFKLRSRDLRLASLGVVTIAISKAFLVDMSGLEGLLRALSFIGLGGCLVAIGLAYQRLLRKEIATTEKLAN
;
A
#
# COMPACT_ATOMS: atom_id res chain seq x y z
N MET A 1 -7.02 15.78 24.02
CA MET A 1 -5.88 14.83 23.88
C MET A 1 -5.06 15.10 22.61
N GLU A 2 -5.56 15.88 21.65
CA GLU A 2 -5.08 15.84 20.26
C GLU A 2 -3.85 16.72 19.95
N TRP A 3 -3.60 17.83 20.65
CA TRP A 3 -2.46 18.70 20.31
C TRP A 3 -1.08 18.09 20.61
N VAL A 4 -1.03 17.07 21.47
CA VAL A 4 0.14 16.21 21.63
C VAL A 4 0.48 15.49 20.31
N ILE A 5 -0.53 15.13 19.52
CA ILE A 5 -0.35 14.51 18.19
C ILE A 5 0.33 15.48 17.22
N PHE A 6 0.11 16.80 17.33
CA PHE A 6 0.76 17.76 16.43
C PHE A 6 2.28 17.88 16.71
N GLY A 7 2.68 17.94 17.99
CA GLY A 7 4.09 17.87 18.39
C GLY A 7 4.73 16.51 18.06
N ILE A 8 3.99 15.42 18.28
CA ILE A 8 4.41 14.06 17.92
C ILE A 8 4.50 13.88 16.39
N LEU A 9 3.66 14.50 15.57
CA LEU A 9 3.71 14.47 14.10
C LEU A 9 4.83 15.34 13.54
N ALA A 10 5.01 16.55 14.06
CA ALA A 10 6.16 17.39 13.77
C ALA A 10 7.47 16.63 14.04
N GLY A 11 7.51 15.91 15.17
CA GLY A 11 8.52 14.92 15.47
C GLY A 11 8.59 13.80 14.43
N LEU A 12 7.58 12.94 14.31
CA LEU A 12 7.55 11.77 13.42
C LEU A 12 7.93 12.08 11.98
N PHE A 13 7.56 13.27 11.47
CA PHE A 13 7.94 13.68 10.12
C PHE A 13 9.46 13.84 9.99
N PHE A 14 10.12 14.41 11.00
CA PHE A 14 11.58 14.50 11.02
C PHE A 14 12.28 13.20 11.51
N PHE A 15 11.68 12.47 12.45
CA PHE A 15 12.22 11.27 13.09
C PHE A 15 12.03 9.98 12.29
N ILE A 16 10.98 9.89 11.47
CA ILE A 16 10.69 8.72 10.62
C ILE A 16 10.77 9.07 9.14
N VAL A 17 10.14 10.15 8.65
CA VAL A 17 10.09 10.41 7.21
C VAL A 17 11.47 10.79 6.63
N VAL A 18 12.36 11.49 7.36
CA VAL A 18 13.73 11.74 6.87
C VAL A 18 14.56 10.44 6.74
N PRO A 19 14.68 9.57 7.79
CA PRO A 19 15.35 8.27 7.63
C PRO A 19 14.69 7.36 6.60
N TRP A 20 13.35 7.26 6.60
CA TRP A 20 12.59 6.43 5.66
C TRP A 20 12.71 6.89 4.21
N ALA A 21 12.61 8.20 3.94
CA ALA A 21 12.77 8.75 2.61
C ALA A 21 14.22 8.62 2.10
N ALA A 22 15.23 8.70 2.98
CA ALA A 22 16.62 8.37 2.62
C ALA A 22 16.76 6.87 2.27
N PHE A 23 16.10 5.98 3.02
CA PHE A 23 16.06 4.54 2.74
C PHE A 23 15.38 4.24 1.39
N ALA A 24 14.20 4.83 1.15
CA ALA A 24 13.41 4.67 -0.08
C ALA A 24 14.06 5.34 -1.30
N ALA A 25 14.79 6.45 -1.12
CA ALA A 25 15.61 7.05 -2.17
C ALA A 25 16.77 6.13 -2.59
N SER A 26 17.31 5.30 -1.69
CA SER A 26 18.30 4.27 -2.05
C SER A 26 17.73 3.13 -2.92
N GLY A 27 16.40 2.99 -2.99
CA GLY A 27 15.71 2.16 -3.97
C GLY A 27 15.60 2.88 -5.31
N ARG A 28 14.96 4.06 -5.33
CA ARG A 28 14.74 4.85 -6.55
C ARG A 28 16.03 5.28 -7.27
N SER A 29 17.15 5.42 -6.56
CA SER A 29 18.45 5.71 -7.17
C SER A 29 18.95 4.60 -8.11
N ARG A 30 18.57 3.34 -7.90
CA ARG A 30 18.88 2.25 -8.86
C ARG A 30 18.10 2.42 -10.15
N GLN A 31 16.79 2.58 -10.07
CA GLN A 31 15.92 2.78 -11.23
C GLN A 31 16.34 4.01 -12.05
N ALA A 32 16.72 5.11 -11.40
CA ALA A 32 17.23 6.30 -12.09
C ALA A 32 18.59 6.05 -12.79
N LEU A 33 19.51 5.29 -12.17
CA LEU A 33 20.78 4.92 -12.80
C LEU A 33 20.59 3.91 -13.96
N GLU A 34 19.63 2.99 -13.83
CA GLU A 34 19.24 2.05 -14.88
C GLU A 34 18.58 2.78 -16.06
N GLN A 35 17.75 3.80 -15.81
CA GLN A 35 17.20 4.70 -16.85
C GLN A 35 18.28 5.53 -17.54
N VAL A 36 19.23 6.12 -16.80
CA VAL A 36 20.37 6.87 -17.38
C VAL A 36 21.30 5.93 -18.18
N GLY A 37 21.44 4.68 -17.75
CA GLY A 37 22.13 3.62 -18.50
C GLY A 37 21.44 3.29 -19.81
N LYS A 38 20.11 3.06 -19.78
CA LYS A 38 19.30 2.86 -21.00
C LYS A 38 19.42 4.02 -21.98
N LEU A 39 19.25 5.26 -21.50
CA LEU A 39 19.41 6.47 -22.31
C LEU A 39 20.82 6.58 -22.93
N HIS A 40 21.87 6.18 -22.22
CA HIS A 40 23.22 6.15 -22.82
C HIS A 40 23.36 5.10 -23.92
N SER A 41 22.81 3.89 -23.74
CA SER A 41 22.80 2.88 -24.82
C SER A 41 21.92 3.28 -26.01
N GLU A 42 20.81 3.98 -25.75
CA GLU A 42 19.87 4.47 -26.76
C GLU A 42 20.46 5.62 -27.59
N ILE A 43 21.13 6.58 -26.94
CA ILE A 43 21.91 7.63 -27.62
C ILE A 43 23.11 7.03 -28.38
N ALA A 44 23.76 5.99 -27.86
CA ALA A 44 24.84 5.30 -28.56
C ALA A 44 24.32 4.57 -29.82
N TRP A 45 23.18 3.88 -29.71
CA TRP A 45 22.53 3.22 -30.84
C TRP A 45 22.07 4.22 -31.90
N LEU A 46 21.35 5.29 -31.52
CA LEU A 46 20.96 6.36 -32.44
C LEU A 46 22.16 7.02 -33.14
N ARG A 47 23.32 7.11 -32.48
CA ARG A 47 24.57 7.59 -33.11
C ARG A 47 25.14 6.60 -34.12
N SER A 48 25.04 5.28 -33.90
CA SER A 48 25.39 4.30 -34.94
C SER A 48 24.39 4.30 -36.09
N GLU A 49 23.08 4.43 -35.81
CA GLU A 49 22.02 4.48 -36.83
C GLU A 49 22.17 5.72 -37.73
N LEU A 50 22.50 6.88 -37.15
CA LEU A 50 22.76 8.11 -37.88
C LEU A 50 24.10 8.08 -38.63
N ALA A 51 25.05 7.22 -38.21
CA ALA A 51 26.28 6.97 -38.95
C ALA A 51 26.06 6.01 -40.15
N THR A 52 25.25 4.95 -40.00
CA THR A 52 24.90 4.05 -41.12
C THR A 52 24.03 4.77 -42.15
N LEU A 53 23.06 5.59 -41.72
CA LEU A 53 22.26 6.44 -42.62
C LEU A 53 23.08 7.51 -43.36
N LYS A 54 24.21 7.96 -42.79
CA LYS A 54 25.18 8.82 -43.51
C LYS A 54 26.08 8.04 -44.45
N ALA A 55 26.34 6.77 -44.17
CA ALA A 55 27.11 5.88 -45.04
C ALA A 55 26.28 5.34 -46.22
N SER A 56 24.94 5.25 -46.09
CA SER A 56 24.03 4.74 -47.14
C SER A 56 23.71 5.74 -48.26
N GLY A 57 24.33 6.92 -48.27
CA GLY A 57 24.46 7.75 -49.48
C GLY A 57 23.18 8.36 -50.05
N ILE A 58 22.10 8.48 -49.27
CA ILE A 58 20.84 9.07 -49.75
C ILE A 58 21.02 10.58 -50.00
N THR A 59 21.10 10.97 -51.26
CA THR A 59 21.23 12.36 -51.71
C THR A 59 19.88 13.07 -51.71
N ALA A 60 19.72 14.08 -50.86
CA ALA A 60 18.57 14.97 -50.90
C ALA A 60 18.67 15.89 -52.14
N THR A 61 17.70 15.79 -53.05
CA THR A 61 17.61 16.61 -54.26
C THR A 61 17.16 18.04 -53.94
N SER A 62 17.95 19.03 -54.38
CA SER A 62 17.63 20.46 -54.25
C SER A 62 16.92 21.01 -55.49
N GLY A 63 15.75 21.62 -55.28
CA GLY A 63 15.09 22.53 -56.23
C GLY A 63 15.14 23.96 -55.68
N ALA A 64 15.34 24.96 -56.54
CA ALA A 64 15.66 26.33 -56.14
C ALA A 64 14.82 27.39 -56.90
N THR A 65 15.09 28.68 -56.61
CA THR A 65 14.49 29.91 -57.17
C THR A 65 13.11 30.29 -56.58
N GLN A 66 12.76 31.57 -56.33
CA GLN A 66 13.51 32.83 -56.48
C GLN A 66 12.90 33.98 -55.62
N ASN A 67 13.73 34.92 -55.14
CA ASN A 67 13.44 36.35 -54.82
C ASN A 67 12.40 36.71 -53.70
N SER A 68 12.50 37.82 -52.95
CA SER A 68 13.60 38.81 -52.79
C SER A 68 13.36 39.81 -51.63
N ALA A 69 14.40 40.06 -50.80
CA ALA A 69 14.70 41.28 -50.02
C ALA A 69 13.70 41.77 -48.91
N PRO A 70 14.12 42.70 -48.03
CA PRO A 70 15.36 42.78 -47.25
C PRO A 70 15.09 42.78 -45.72
N ILE A 71 16.15 42.88 -44.89
CA ILE A 71 16.07 42.82 -43.40
C ILE A 71 16.31 44.21 -42.79
N GLU A 72 15.53 44.55 -41.77
CA GLU A 72 15.78 45.65 -40.81
C GLU A 72 15.41 45.16 -39.40
N GLU A 73 16.17 45.55 -38.37
CA GLU A 73 16.09 44.93 -37.02
C GLU A 73 15.09 45.64 -36.09
N THR A 74 14.15 44.90 -35.47
CA THR A 74 13.37 45.34 -34.29
C THR A 74 12.91 44.11 -33.48
N GLU A 75 12.69 44.31 -32.17
CA GLU A 75 12.44 43.28 -31.15
C GLU A 75 11.34 42.24 -31.48
N GLU A 76 11.70 40.96 -31.64
CA GLU A 76 10.74 39.85 -31.51
C GLU A 76 10.72 39.27 -30.08
N GLN A 77 9.68 39.62 -29.33
CA GLN A 77 9.20 38.80 -28.22
C GLN A 77 8.55 37.49 -28.77
N PRO A 78 8.55 36.39 -28.01
CA PRO A 78 8.26 35.06 -28.56
C PRO A 78 6.83 34.93 -29.10
N PRO A 79 6.65 34.46 -30.36
CA PRO A 79 5.32 34.28 -30.94
C PRO A 79 4.54 33.16 -30.25
N THR A 80 3.22 33.37 -30.11
CA THR A 80 2.30 32.39 -29.52
C THR A 80 1.88 31.36 -30.56
N ILE A 81 2.30 30.10 -30.40
CA ILE A 81 1.74 28.99 -31.17
C ILE A 81 0.38 28.62 -30.56
N THR A 82 -0.68 28.74 -31.36
CA THR A 82 -1.98 28.12 -31.10
C THR A 82 -2.19 26.98 -32.08
N GLU A 83 -2.36 25.77 -31.52
CA GLU A 83 -2.99 24.58 -32.10
C GLU A 83 -2.30 23.67 -33.16
N GLN A 84 -2.73 22.41 -33.07
CA GLN A 84 -2.80 21.35 -34.09
C GLN A 84 -1.50 20.75 -34.66
N ALA A 85 -0.94 19.81 -33.89
CA ALA A 85 -0.86 18.41 -34.33
C ALA A 85 -0.90 17.45 -33.12
N GLN A 86 -1.57 16.29 -33.26
CA GLN A 86 -1.62 15.23 -32.24
C GLN A 86 -0.67 14.08 -32.58
N ILE A 87 -0.17 13.39 -31.55
CA ILE A 87 -0.03 11.92 -31.53
C ILE A 87 -0.04 11.45 -30.05
N PRO A 88 -0.64 10.30 -29.69
CA PRO A 88 -1.11 10.06 -28.32
C PRO A 88 -0.21 9.20 -27.42
N ALA A 89 -0.49 9.26 -26.11
CA ALA A 89 -0.04 8.33 -25.08
C ALA A 89 -1.27 7.84 -24.25
N PRO A 90 -1.21 6.69 -23.54
CA PRO A 90 -2.41 5.89 -23.23
C PRO A 90 -3.19 6.29 -21.96
N PRO A 91 -4.50 5.97 -21.87
CA PRO A 91 -5.34 6.23 -20.71
C PRO A 91 -5.44 5.05 -19.72
N VAL A 92 -5.53 5.38 -18.43
CA VAL A 92 -5.95 4.53 -17.29
C VAL A 92 -6.85 5.41 -16.38
N PRO A 93 -7.94 4.90 -15.75
CA PRO A 93 -9.14 5.73 -15.54
C PRO A 93 -9.30 6.43 -14.17
N PRO A 94 -10.16 7.46 -14.08
CA PRO A 94 -10.67 8.06 -12.84
C PRO A 94 -11.97 7.36 -12.29
N PRO A 95 -12.44 7.68 -11.07
CA PRO A 95 -13.36 6.84 -10.27
C PRO A 95 -14.87 7.25 -10.25
N PRO A 96 -15.76 6.42 -9.65
CA PRO A 96 -17.19 6.70 -9.39
C PRO A 96 -17.45 7.33 -7.98
N LEU A 97 -18.74 7.28 -7.51
CA LEU A 97 -19.37 7.77 -6.24
C LEU A 97 -20.14 9.10 -6.37
N PRO A 98 -21.13 9.44 -5.50
CA PRO A 98 -21.50 8.91 -4.15
C PRO A 98 -22.89 8.19 -4.13
N ILE A 99 -23.50 7.72 -3.01
CA ILE A 99 -23.93 8.37 -1.74
C ILE A 99 -24.20 7.32 -0.62
N ASP A 100 -23.90 7.67 0.65
CA ASP A 100 -24.50 7.41 2.00
C ASP A 100 -25.52 6.24 2.22
N VAL A 101 -25.69 5.61 3.41
CA VAL A 101 -25.11 5.74 4.78
C VAL A 101 -25.36 4.46 5.62
N ALA A 102 -24.74 4.36 6.82
CA ALA A 102 -25.03 3.39 7.92
C ALA A 102 -24.63 1.90 7.68
N ALA A 103 -24.41 1.05 8.71
CA ALA A 103 -23.97 1.22 10.11
C ALA A 103 -23.51 -0.16 10.69
N ASP A 104 -22.90 -0.16 11.87
CA ASP A 104 -22.70 -1.26 12.84
C ASP A 104 -22.13 -2.64 12.40
N GLU A 105 -20.80 -2.77 12.57
CA GLU A 105 -20.10 -3.71 13.49
C GLU A 105 -20.35 -5.28 13.46
N PRO A 106 -19.69 -6.14 14.30
CA PRO A 106 -19.09 -7.43 13.86
C PRO A 106 -19.89 -8.69 14.36
N PRO A 107 -19.49 -10.00 14.19
CA PRO A 107 -18.10 -10.54 14.17
C PRO A 107 -17.75 -11.83 13.36
N ILE A 108 -16.46 -12.19 13.51
CA ILE A 108 -15.71 -13.47 13.30
C ILE A 108 -16.36 -14.65 14.09
N PRO A 109 -16.17 -15.99 13.81
CA PRO A 109 -15.25 -16.74 12.90
C PRO A 109 -16.00 -17.61 11.83
N ALA A 110 -15.42 -18.43 10.93
CA ALA A 110 -14.36 -19.47 11.04
C ALA A 110 -13.82 -19.87 9.62
N LEU A 111 -12.53 -20.12 9.32
CA LEU A 111 -11.53 -21.15 9.75
C LEU A 111 -11.37 -22.26 8.67
N VAL A 112 -10.16 -22.84 8.49
CA VAL A 112 -9.75 -23.92 7.54
C VAL A 112 -9.40 -23.42 6.10
N ILE A 113 -8.22 -23.66 5.49
CA ILE A 113 -6.94 -24.31 5.92
C ILE A 113 -5.69 -23.71 5.18
N ALA A 114 -4.51 -24.02 5.73
CA ALA A 114 -3.09 -23.89 5.33
C ALA A 114 -2.68 -24.13 3.83
N GLU A 115 -1.43 -23.92 3.32
CA GLU A 115 -0.15 -23.32 3.78
C GLU A 115 0.89 -23.21 2.62
N THR A 116 1.90 -22.31 2.72
CA THR A 116 3.25 -22.27 2.03
C THR A 116 3.34 -22.26 0.48
N ASP A 117 4.13 -21.42 -0.24
CA ASP A 117 5.57 -21.02 -0.19
C ASP A 117 6.55 -22.17 -0.52
N GLU A 118 7.62 -22.11 -1.35
CA GLU A 118 8.27 -21.16 -2.30
C GLU A 118 9.35 -22.03 -3.10
N PRO A 119 10.48 -21.59 -3.74
CA PRO A 119 10.91 -20.33 -4.41
C PRO A 119 11.69 -20.49 -5.77
N GLU A 120 12.12 -19.32 -6.32
CA GLU A 120 13.35 -19.01 -7.12
C GLU A 120 13.71 -19.66 -8.50
N THR A 121 13.38 -18.91 -9.57
CA THR A 121 14.30 -18.20 -10.49
C THR A 121 15.73 -18.70 -10.80
N ARG A 122 16.07 -18.84 -12.11
CA ARG A 122 17.26 -18.21 -12.76
C ARG A 122 17.41 -18.45 -14.27
N THR A 123 17.68 -17.39 -15.03
CA THR A 123 18.33 -17.45 -16.37
C THR A 123 19.84 -17.26 -16.24
N PRO A 124 20.62 -17.57 -17.30
CA PRO A 124 21.25 -16.45 -18.03
C PRO A 124 21.31 -16.64 -19.55
N ILE A 125 21.47 -15.53 -20.28
CA ILE A 125 21.91 -15.49 -21.68
C ILE A 125 23.34 -14.94 -21.70
N SER A 126 24.22 -15.51 -22.53
CA SER A 126 25.53 -14.93 -22.86
C SER A 126 25.92 -15.22 -24.31
N VAL A 127 26.18 -14.17 -25.09
CA VAL A 127 26.49 -14.25 -26.53
C VAL A 127 27.97 -13.98 -26.79
N ALA A 128 28.62 -14.89 -27.52
CA ALA A 128 29.90 -14.72 -28.24
C ALA A 128 29.97 -15.85 -29.29
N ALA A 129 29.95 -15.58 -30.60
CA ALA A 129 31.08 -15.19 -31.47
C ALA A 129 31.98 -16.38 -31.89
N ARG A 130 32.53 -16.47 -33.11
CA ARG A 130 32.31 -15.73 -34.40
C ARG A 130 33.11 -16.43 -35.53
N ILE A 131 32.46 -16.72 -36.67
CA ILE A 131 33.01 -16.99 -38.04
C ILE A 131 34.12 -18.07 -38.19
N SER A 132 33.83 -19.07 -39.02
CA SER A 132 34.76 -19.65 -40.01
C SER A 132 33.95 -20.16 -41.21
N HIS A 133 34.46 -20.00 -42.45
CA HIS A 133 33.71 -20.11 -43.70
C HIS A 133 33.61 -21.52 -44.31
N GLU A 134 32.82 -21.60 -45.40
CA GLU A 134 32.55 -22.75 -46.26
C GLU A 134 33.77 -23.41 -46.95
N GLY A 135 33.51 -24.55 -47.62
CA GLY A 135 34.45 -25.27 -48.48
C GLY A 135 33.98 -26.70 -48.84
N GLU A 136 33.13 -26.81 -49.86
CA GLU A 136 33.00 -27.82 -50.94
C GLU A 136 33.92 -29.09 -50.93
N ASP A 137 33.59 -30.29 -51.43
CA ASP A 137 32.46 -30.90 -52.24
C ASP A 137 32.63 -32.46 -52.13
N ILE A 138 31.85 -33.47 -52.58
CA ILE A 138 30.64 -33.71 -53.42
C ILE A 138 29.81 -34.86 -52.73
N ILE A 139 28.97 -35.78 -53.29
CA ILE A 139 28.63 -36.28 -54.65
C ILE A 139 27.13 -36.71 -54.73
N ALA A 140 26.42 -36.25 -55.77
CA ALA A 140 25.17 -36.80 -56.38
C ALA A 140 23.84 -36.92 -55.57
N ASN A 141 22.73 -36.86 -56.32
CA ASN A 141 21.33 -36.82 -55.87
C ASN A 141 20.71 -38.21 -55.60
N PRO A 142 19.62 -38.24 -54.79
CA PRO A 142 18.38 -38.91 -55.21
C PRO A 142 17.17 -37.91 -55.16
N PRO A 143 15.87 -38.30 -55.23
CA PRO A 143 14.86 -37.56 -55.99
C PRO A 143 14.26 -36.32 -55.27
N PRO A 144 13.57 -35.42 -56.00
CA PRO A 144 12.92 -34.25 -55.41
C PRO A 144 11.76 -34.65 -54.46
N PRO A 145 11.60 -33.93 -53.33
CA PRO A 145 10.43 -34.08 -52.46
C PRO A 145 9.14 -33.54 -53.13
N PRO A 146 7.94 -33.96 -52.67
CA PRO A 146 6.67 -33.43 -53.17
C PRO A 146 6.53 -31.92 -52.90
N PRO A 147 5.68 -31.21 -53.66
CA PRO A 147 5.51 -29.76 -53.52
C PRO A 147 5.00 -29.37 -52.14
N PHE A 148 5.62 -28.34 -51.55
CA PHE A 148 5.11 -27.66 -50.37
C PHE A 148 3.87 -26.82 -50.76
N THR A 149 2.70 -27.34 -50.46
CA THR A 149 1.41 -26.65 -50.61
C THR A 149 0.64 -26.71 -49.28
N ASP A 150 -0.18 -25.70 -49.01
CA ASP A 150 -1.23 -25.71 -47.98
C ASP A 150 -0.82 -25.89 -46.49
N GLN A 151 0.22 -25.17 -46.05
CA GLN A 151 0.40 -24.85 -44.61
C GLN A 151 0.47 -23.34 -44.28
N PHE A 152 0.45 -22.44 -45.27
CA PHE A 152 0.40 -20.98 -45.05
C PHE A 152 -0.94 -20.32 -45.44
N ALA A 153 -1.97 -21.12 -45.79
CA ALA A 153 -3.29 -20.62 -46.20
C ALA A 153 -4.39 -20.77 -45.13
N GLN A 154 -4.07 -21.36 -43.96
CA GLN A 154 -5.06 -21.66 -42.91
C GLN A 154 -5.08 -20.64 -41.76
N ASP A 155 -3.96 -19.99 -41.43
CA ASP A 155 -3.91 -19.03 -40.32
C ASP A 155 -4.51 -17.64 -40.65
N GLU A 156 -4.37 -17.12 -41.88
CA GLU A 156 -4.96 -15.82 -42.25
C GLU A 156 -6.50 -15.83 -42.31
N ASN A 157 -7.11 -16.99 -42.56
CA ASN A 157 -8.56 -17.15 -42.58
C ASN A 157 -9.20 -17.17 -41.18
N ALA A 158 -8.40 -17.20 -40.11
CA ALA A 158 -8.90 -17.19 -38.74
C ALA A 158 -9.32 -15.80 -38.23
N GLU A 159 -8.74 -14.71 -38.76
CA GLU A 159 -8.88 -13.36 -38.16
C GLU A 159 -9.94 -12.46 -38.84
N THR A 160 -10.48 -12.86 -40.00
CA THR A 160 -11.49 -12.08 -40.75
C THR A 160 -12.95 -12.40 -40.37
N ALA A 161 -13.21 -13.43 -39.55
CA ALA A 161 -14.54 -13.85 -39.11
C ALA A 161 -15.17 -12.93 -38.03
N ARG A 162 -15.29 -11.62 -38.30
CA ARG A 162 -15.98 -10.66 -37.42
C ARG A 162 -17.49 -10.89 -37.42
N VAL A 163 -17.95 -11.67 -36.44
CA VAL A 163 -19.36 -12.04 -36.24
C VAL A 163 -20.29 -10.81 -36.21
N SER A 164 -21.22 -10.74 -37.15
CA SER A 164 -22.33 -9.77 -37.16
C SER A 164 -23.14 -9.88 -35.86
N ARG A 165 -23.38 -8.75 -35.18
CA ARG A 165 -24.25 -8.72 -34.01
C ARG A 165 -25.71 -8.94 -34.44
N PRO A 166 -26.48 -9.80 -33.74
CA PRO A 166 -27.90 -9.98 -34.03
C PRO A 166 -28.68 -8.70 -33.72
N ASP A 167 -29.81 -8.47 -34.41
CA ASP A 167 -30.66 -7.31 -34.09
C ASP A 167 -31.25 -7.48 -32.68
N ILE A 168 -31.46 -6.35 -31.99
CA ILE A 168 -32.02 -6.29 -30.64
C ILE A 168 -33.46 -6.84 -30.65
N GLU A 169 -34.17 -6.57 -31.73
CA GLU A 169 -35.54 -7.02 -32.03
C GLU A 169 -35.62 -8.57 -32.06
N GLU A 170 -34.69 -9.23 -32.77
CA GLU A 170 -34.55 -10.71 -32.76
C GLU A 170 -34.07 -11.25 -31.41
N THR A 171 -33.13 -10.56 -30.76
CA THR A 171 -32.48 -11.02 -29.53
C THR A 171 -33.42 -11.06 -28.34
N ILE A 172 -34.22 -10.00 -28.14
CA ILE A 172 -35.24 -9.91 -27.09
C ILE A 172 -36.37 -10.91 -27.38
N GLY A 173 -36.86 -10.95 -28.63
CA GLY A 173 -37.97 -11.80 -29.02
C GLY A 173 -37.70 -13.31 -28.95
N SER A 174 -36.43 -13.75 -28.91
CA SER A 174 -36.10 -15.19 -28.99
C SER A 174 -35.22 -15.76 -27.88
N ARG A 175 -34.23 -15.03 -27.35
CA ARG A 175 -33.24 -15.63 -26.43
C ARG A 175 -33.63 -15.53 -24.96
N TRP A 176 -34.22 -14.41 -24.56
CA TRP A 176 -34.60 -14.16 -23.16
C TRP A 176 -35.75 -15.07 -22.68
N ALA A 177 -36.81 -15.19 -23.49
CA ALA A 177 -37.97 -16.02 -23.16
C ALA A 177 -37.62 -17.52 -22.99
N VAL A 178 -36.57 -18.00 -23.66
CA VAL A 178 -36.10 -19.40 -23.56
C VAL A 178 -35.17 -19.62 -22.37
N TRP A 179 -34.22 -18.71 -22.10
CA TRP A 179 -33.30 -18.85 -20.97
C TRP A 179 -34.01 -18.81 -19.60
N ILE A 180 -35.03 -17.96 -19.47
CA ILE A 180 -35.85 -17.87 -18.25
C ILE A 180 -36.61 -19.18 -17.99
N GLY A 181 -37.09 -19.85 -19.06
CA GLY A 181 -37.70 -21.18 -18.95
C GLY A 181 -36.71 -22.30 -18.58
N GLY A 182 -35.45 -22.21 -19.01
CA GLY A 182 -34.43 -23.22 -18.73
C GLY A 182 -33.97 -23.26 -17.26
N ILE A 183 -33.80 -22.09 -16.63
CA ILE A 183 -33.36 -22.01 -15.21
C ILE A 183 -34.43 -22.57 -14.27
N ALA A 184 -35.72 -22.38 -14.58
CA ALA A 184 -36.84 -22.93 -13.83
C ALA A 184 -36.84 -24.49 -13.77
N LEU A 185 -36.20 -25.15 -14.74
CA LEU A 185 -36.14 -26.61 -14.84
C LEU A 185 -35.02 -27.23 -13.99
N ALA A 186 -33.83 -26.61 -13.95
CA ALA A 186 -32.65 -27.17 -13.29
C ALA A 186 -32.82 -27.31 -11.76
N PHE A 187 -33.51 -26.36 -11.13
CA PHE A 187 -33.80 -26.41 -9.69
C PHE A 187 -34.70 -27.60 -9.29
N GLY A 188 -35.44 -28.22 -10.21
CA GLY A 188 -36.22 -29.42 -9.92
C GLY A 188 -35.37 -30.67 -9.62
N GLY A 189 -34.15 -30.76 -10.17
CA GLY A 189 -33.32 -31.97 -10.06
C GLY A 189 -32.51 -32.08 -8.77
N LEU A 190 -32.03 -30.97 -8.21
CA LEU A 190 -31.14 -30.98 -7.03
C LEU A 190 -31.83 -31.57 -5.79
N PHE A 191 -33.14 -31.35 -5.64
CA PHE A 191 -33.92 -31.79 -4.49
C PHE A 191 -34.13 -33.32 -4.42
N LEU A 192 -33.66 -34.10 -5.41
CA LEU A 192 -33.79 -35.57 -5.43
C LEU A 192 -32.58 -36.33 -4.85
N ILE A 193 -31.34 -35.86 -5.02
CA ILE A 193 -30.15 -36.66 -4.62
C ILE A 193 -30.02 -36.75 -3.09
N ARG A 194 -30.21 -35.63 -2.40
CA ARG A 194 -30.10 -35.52 -0.93
C ARG A 194 -30.96 -36.56 -0.20
N TYR A 195 -32.18 -36.78 -0.71
CA TYR A 195 -33.18 -37.73 -0.19
C TYR A 195 -32.67 -39.18 -0.10
N SER A 196 -31.64 -39.56 -0.87
CA SER A 196 -31.08 -40.92 -0.86
C SER A 196 -30.01 -41.18 0.21
N ILE A 197 -29.31 -40.15 0.68
CA ILE A 197 -28.27 -40.28 1.71
C ILE A 197 -28.90 -40.38 3.11
N GLU A 198 -30.02 -39.69 3.30
CA GLU A 198 -30.84 -39.68 4.52
C GLU A 198 -31.53 -41.05 4.81
N ALA A 199 -31.19 -42.12 4.06
CA ALA A 199 -31.75 -43.48 4.15
C ALA A 199 -30.81 -44.62 4.62
N GLY A 200 -29.47 -44.45 4.61
CA GLY A 200 -28.44 -45.27 5.32
C GLY A 200 -28.31 -46.80 5.10
N MET A 201 -27.20 -47.30 4.50
CA MET A 201 -27.09 -48.72 4.06
C MET A 201 -25.86 -49.60 4.46
N PHE A 202 -24.86 -49.19 5.27
CA PHE A 202 -23.66 -50.05 5.54
C PHE A 202 -23.10 -49.99 7.00
N GLY A 203 -22.60 -51.13 7.53
CA GLY A 203 -22.12 -51.29 8.93
C GLY A 203 -20.59 -51.31 9.14
N PRO A 204 -20.06 -51.40 10.40
CA PRO A 204 -18.67 -51.02 10.74
C PRO A 204 -17.57 -52.07 10.55
N GLY A 205 -17.70 -53.30 11.07
CA GLY A 205 -16.58 -54.28 11.10
C GLY A 205 -16.08 -54.69 9.71
N VAL A 206 -16.97 -54.70 8.73
CA VAL A 206 -16.64 -54.90 7.30
C VAL A 206 -15.69 -53.83 6.77
N ARG A 207 -15.81 -52.57 7.24
CA ARG A 207 -14.95 -51.45 6.82
C ARG A 207 -13.49 -51.68 7.26
N LEU A 208 -13.27 -52.24 8.46
CA LEU A 208 -11.92 -52.61 8.93
C LEU A 208 -11.30 -53.72 8.06
N LEU A 209 -12.04 -54.80 7.80
CA LEU A 209 -11.53 -55.94 7.04
C LEU A 209 -11.21 -55.57 5.58
N MET A 210 -12.02 -54.71 4.97
CA MET A 210 -11.73 -54.12 3.65
C MET A 210 -10.43 -53.29 3.69
N GLY A 211 -10.24 -52.45 4.70
CA GLY A 211 -9.01 -51.66 4.88
C GLY A 211 -7.75 -52.51 5.12
N ALA A 212 -7.85 -53.55 5.95
CA ALA A 212 -6.75 -54.47 6.23
C ALA A 212 -6.30 -55.25 4.99
N THR A 213 -7.28 -55.77 4.23
CA THR A 213 -7.02 -56.52 2.98
C THR A 213 -6.38 -55.61 1.93
N PHE A 214 -6.89 -54.38 1.80
CA PHE A 214 -6.33 -53.36 0.91
C PHE A 214 -4.86 -53.04 1.24
N ALA A 215 -4.51 -52.87 2.52
CA ALA A 215 -3.14 -52.58 2.94
C ALA A 215 -2.14 -53.67 2.50
N VAL A 216 -2.48 -54.96 2.68
CA VAL A 216 -1.58 -56.08 2.35
C VAL A 216 -1.44 -56.27 0.84
N LEU A 217 -2.52 -56.12 0.08
CA LEU A 217 -2.49 -56.22 -1.40
C LEU A 217 -1.55 -55.17 -2.02
N LEU A 218 -1.52 -53.95 -1.47
CA LEU A 218 -0.61 -52.89 -1.93
C LEU A 218 0.88 -53.21 -1.64
N ALA A 219 1.21 -53.84 -0.51
CA ALA A 219 2.58 -54.30 -0.24
C ALA A 219 3.02 -55.37 -1.26
N ALA A 220 2.18 -56.38 -1.48
CA ALA A 220 2.45 -57.45 -2.44
C ALA A 220 2.61 -56.92 -3.87
N ALA A 221 1.72 -56.01 -4.29
CA ALA A 221 1.82 -55.33 -5.58
C ALA A 221 3.13 -54.52 -5.70
N SER A 222 3.58 -53.85 -4.64
CA SER A 222 4.83 -53.07 -4.66
C SER A 222 6.07 -53.91 -4.93
N GLU A 223 6.21 -55.07 -4.28
CA GLU A 223 7.37 -55.94 -4.42
C GLU A 223 7.31 -56.81 -5.67
N TYR A 224 6.11 -57.16 -6.14
CA TYR A 224 5.92 -57.78 -7.45
C TYR A 224 6.34 -56.82 -8.56
N LEU A 225 5.80 -55.60 -8.60
CA LEU A 225 6.07 -54.64 -9.67
C LEU A 225 7.56 -54.24 -9.70
N ARG A 226 8.22 -54.09 -8.54
CA ARG A 226 9.67 -53.85 -8.42
C ARG A 226 10.54 -55.00 -8.99
N ARG A 227 10.04 -56.23 -9.04
CA ARG A 227 10.76 -57.38 -9.62
C ARG A 227 10.54 -57.51 -11.13
N THR A 228 9.44 -56.96 -11.65
CA THR A 228 9.03 -57.09 -13.05
C THR A 228 9.48 -55.91 -13.92
N GLU A 229 9.57 -54.70 -13.36
CA GLU A 229 10.02 -53.51 -14.08
C GLU A 229 11.55 -53.48 -14.25
N ALA A 230 12.03 -53.71 -15.48
CA ALA A 230 13.43 -53.53 -15.84
C ALA A 230 13.81 -52.03 -15.91
N PRO A 231 15.04 -51.64 -15.52
CA PRO A 231 15.43 -50.23 -15.47
C PRO A 231 15.52 -49.60 -16.87
N LEU A 232 14.67 -48.61 -17.13
CA LEU A 232 14.66 -47.86 -18.39
C LEU A 232 15.95 -47.02 -18.57
N PRO A 233 16.50 -46.88 -19.79
CA PRO A 233 17.85 -46.29 -19.98
C PRO A 233 17.96 -44.76 -19.83
N PHE A 234 16.84 -44.04 -19.70
CA PHE A 234 16.82 -42.58 -19.77
C PHE A 234 17.06 -41.89 -18.42
N GLN A 235 18.17 -41.19 -18.30
CA GLN A 235 18.50 -40.32 -17.16
C GLN A 235 17.68 -39.02 -17.20
N VAL A 236 16.42 -39.09 -16.76
CA VAL A 236 15.60 -37.89 -16.49
C VAL A 236 16.12 -37.19 -15.21
N PRO A 237 16.28 -35.85 -15.19
CA PRO A 237 16.76 -35.14 -14.01
C PRO A 237 15.84 -35.32 -12.79
N SER A 238 16.40 -35.81 -11.68
CA SER A 238 15.64 -36.20 -10.49
C SER A 238 15.29 -35.01 -9.58
N ASN A 239 14.27 -34.25 -9.96
CA ASN A 239 13.51 -33.46 -8.99
C ASN A 239 12.49 -34.37 -8.26
N ALA A 240 12.15 -34.03 -7.01
CA ALA A 240 11.30 -34.89 -6.19
C ALA A 240 9.88 -35.06 -6.79
N LEU A 241 9.27 -36.20 -6.51
CA LEU A 241 7.91 -36.61 -6.94
C LEU A 241 7.75 -37.13 -8.39
N THR A 242 8.82 -37.45 -9.12
CA THR A 242 8.70 -38.40 -10.24
C THR A 242 8.29 -39.77 -9.70
N ALA A 243 7.07 -40.22 -10.02
CA ALA A 243 6.39 -41.33 -9.36
C ALA A 243 7.00 -42.71 -9.64
N ASN A 244 7.85 -43.20 -8.74
CA ASN A 244 8.25 -44.61 -8.69
C ASN A 244 7.09 -45.43 -8.10
N ILE A 245 6.28 -46.06 -8.95
CA ILE A 245 5.00 -46.71 -8.58
C ILE A 245 5.19 -47.75 -7.46
N PRO A 246 6.17 -48.68 -7.51
CA PRO A 246 6.54 -49.55 -6.39
C PRO A 246 6.77 -48.82 -5.05
N ALA A 247 7.43 -47.66 -5.04
CA ALA A 247 7.70 -46.92 -3.80
C ALA A 247 6.44 -46.26 -3.22
N ILE A 248 5.50 -45.82 -4.08
CA ILE A 248 4.20 -45.28 -3.66
C ILE A 248 3.33 -46.40 -3.10
N LEU A 249 3.22 -47.55 -3.79
CA LEU A 249 2.46 -48.71 -3.32
C LEU A 249 2.96 -49.19 -1.94
N ALA A 250 4.28 -49.25 -1.74
CA ALA A 250 4.87 -49.58 -0.45
C ALA A 250 4.53 -48.53 0.64
N GLY A 251 4.59 -47.23 0.32
CA GLY A 251 4.24 -46.15 1.25
C GLY A 251 2.76 -46.15 1.66
N VAL A 252 1.84 -46.34 0.70
CA VAL A 252 0.39 -46.42 0.98
C VAL A 252 0.06 -47.70 1.76
N SER A 253 0.74 -48.82 1.49
CA SER A 253 0.61 -50.04 2.30
C SER A 253 1.03 -49.82 3.75
N VAL A 254 2.18 -49.18 3.99
CA VAL A 254 2.65 -48.81 5.34
C VAL A 254 1.65 -47.90 6.05
N LEU A 255 1.14 -46.87 5.37
CA LEU A 255 0.14 -45.95 5.92
C LEU A 255 -1.18 -46.65 6.26
N ALA A 256 -1.70 -47.49 5.36
CA ALA A 256 -2.93 -48.24 5.58
C ALA A 256 -2.75 -49.28 6.71
N GLY A 257 -1.58 -49.91 6.81
CA GLY A 257 -1.20 -50.78 7.92
C GLY A 257 -1.23 -50.06 9.27
N PHE A 258 -0.60 -48.88 9.37
CA PHE A 258 -0.68 -48.04 10.57
C PHE A 258 -2.13 -47.64 10.90
N GLY A 259 -2.91 -47.22 9.91
CA GLY A 259 -4.32 -46.82 10.10
C GLY A 259 -5.21 -47.97 10.58
N VAL A 260 -4.99 -49.20 10.08
CA VAL A 260 -5.72 -50.40 10.49
C VAL A 260 -5.35 -50.81 11.91
N VAL A 261 -4.06 -50.83 12.28
CA VAL A 261 -3.62 -51.16 13.65
C VAL A 261 -4.11 -50.10 14.64
N PHE A 262 -4.05 -48.81 14.28
CA PHE A 262 -4.60 -47.72 15.10
C PHE A 262 -6.12 -47.84 15.27
N ALA A 263 -6.89 -48.04 14.20
CA ALA A 263 -8.34 -48.18 14.30
C ALA A 263 -8.75 -49.42 15.12
N ALA A 264 -8.05 -50.54 14.94
CA ALA A 264 -8.25 -51.74 15.74
C ALA A 264 -7.96 -51.52 17.23
N HIS A 265 -6.96 -50.69 17.58
CA HIS A 265 -6.67 -50.34 18.98
C HIS A 265 -7.67 -49.31 19.55
N ALA A 266 -7.75 -48.13 18.94
CA ALA A 266 -8.32 -46.93 19.55
C ALA A 266 -9.78 -46.64 19.18
N ILE A 267 -10.28 -47.14 18.04
CA ILE A 267 -11.66 -46.89 17.59
C ILE A 267 -12.57 -48.09 17.92
N TYR A 268 -12.06 -49.31 17.76
CA TYR A 268 -12.84 -50.54 17.86
C TYR A 268 -12.40 -51.50 18.98
N GLY A 269 -11.31 -51.21 19.71
CA GLY A 269 -10.95 -51.91 20.95
C GLY A 269 -10.49 -53.37 20.83
N PHE A 270 -10.11 -53.83 19.64
CA PHE A 270 -9.75 -55.23 19.37
C PHE A 270 -8.34 -55.65 19.84
N ILE A 271 -7.42 -54.71 20.07
CA ILE A 271 -6.03 -55.01 20.48
C ILE A 271 -5.52 -54.08 21.59
N GLY A 272 -4.62 -54.59 22.45
CA GLY A 272 -3.99 -53.85 23.54
C GLY A 272 -2.77 -53.00 23.12
N PRO A 273 -2.29 -52.11 24.00
CA PRO A 273 -1.26 -51.11 23.66
C PRO A 273 0.12 -51.73 23.39
N THR A 274 0.60 -52.65 24.22
CA THR A 274 1.93 -53.27 24.03
C THR A 274 2.08 -54.02 22.69
N PRO A 275 1.16 -54.91 22.26
CA PRO A 275 1.27 -55.54 20.94
C PRO A 275 1.08 -54.54 19.80
N ALA A 276 0.22 -53.52 19.94
CA ALA A 276 0.12 -52.45 18.95
C ALA A 276 1.46 -51.71 18.79
N PHE A 277 2.17 -51.42 19.90
CA PHE A 277 3.45 -50.70 19.88
C PHE A 277 4.53 -51.52 19.20
N VAL A 278 4.64 -52.82 19.53
CA VAL A 278 5.60 -53.72 18.89
C VAL A 278 5.30 -53.87 17.39
N LEU A 279 4.04 -54.06 17.00
CA LEU A 279 3.65 -54.15 15.58
C LEU A 279 3.99 -52.85 14.82
N MET A 280 3.62 -51.69 15.35
CA MET A 280 3.85 -50.40 14.69
C MET A 280 5.34 -50.03 14.64
N ALA A 281 6.10 -50.32 15.69
CA ALA A 281 7.56 -50.14 15.69
C ALA A 281 8.26 -51.08 14.68
N LEU A 282 7.83 -52.34 14.58
CA LEU A 282 8.35 -53.30 13.59
C LEU A 282 8.02 -52.87 12.15
N ILE A 283 6.79 -52.41 11.88
CA ILE A 283 6.40 -51.87 10.55
C ILE A 283 7.30 -50.67 10.17
N GLY A 284 7.51 -49.73 11.10
CA GLY A 284 8.36 -48.56 10.86
C GLY A 284 9.84 -48.92 10.62
N LEU A 285 10.41 -49.81 11.43
CA LEU A 285 11.79 -50.29 11.28
C LEU A 285 11.98 -51.14 10.02
N ALA A 286 11.00 -51.97 9.64
CA ALA A 286 11.03 -52.73 8.40
C ALA A 286 10.98 -51.83 7.17
N ALA A 287 10.14 -50.79 7.17
CA ALA A 287 10.11 -49.79 6.10
C ALA A 287 11.41 -48.96 6.01
N LEU A 288 12.01 -48.61 7.16
CA LEU A 288 13.35 -48.02 7.22
C LEU A 288 14.42 -48.94 6.58
N GLY A 289 14.44 -50.22 6.92
CA GLY A 289 15.35 -51.20 6.31
C GLY A 289 15.11 -51.38 4.80
N ALA A 290 13.85 -51.54 4.39
CA ALA A 290 13.46 -51.69 2.99
C ALA A 290 13.78 -50.45 2.13
N SER A 291 13.91 -49.27 2.73
CA SER A 291 14.28 -48.03 2.03
C SER A 291 15.67 -48.04 1.39
N VAL A 292 16.58 -48.92 1.85
CA VAL A 292 17.85 -49.23 1.16
C VAL A 292 17.57 -49.64 -0.28
N ILE A 293 16.54 -50.46 -0.49
CA ILE A 293 16.13 -51.05 -1.76
C ILE A 293 15.16 -50.09 -2.49
N HIS A 294 13.97 -49.86 -1.92
CA HIS A 294 12.87 -49.12 -2.56
C HIS A 294 13.11 -47.60 -2.68
N GLY A 295 14.09 -47.05 -1.95
CA GLY A 295 14.45 -45.64 -1.97
C GLY A 295 14.02 -44.88 -0.70
N PRO A 296 14.60 -43.67 -0.50
CA PRO A 296 14.47 -42.93 0.77
C PRO A 296 13.04 -42.46 1.08
N ALA A 297 12.14 -42.41 0.09
CA ALA A 297 10.72 -42.10 0.31
C ALA A 297 10.04 -43.14 1.23
N LEU A 298 10.31 -44.44 1.03
CA LEU A 298 9.80 -45.48 1.94
C LEU A 298 10.40 -45.35 3.34
N GLY A 299 11.67 -44.92 3.42
CA GLY A 299 12.37 -44.67 4.68
C GLY A 299 11.75 -43.52 5.47
N LEU A 300 11.24 -42.50 4.77
CA LEU A 300 10.49 -41.40 5.39
C LEU A 300 9.17 -41.89 6.01
N PHE A 301 8.39 -42.72 5.30
CA PHE A 301 7.17 -43.34 5.87
C PHE A 301 7.49 -44.22 7.08
N GLY A 302 8.55 -45.04 7.00
CA GLY A 302 9.01 -45.85 8.13
C GLY A 302 9.43 -45.02 9.34
N LEU A 303 10.19 -43.94 9.11
CA LEU A 303 10.69 -43.05 10.16
C LEU A 303 9.57 -42.23 10.82
N ILE A 304 8.66 -41.67 10.03
CA ILE A 304 7.46 -40.98 10.55
C ILE A 304 6.63 -41.97 11.37
N GLY A 305 6.42 -43.19 10.87
CA GLY A 305 5.73 -44.26 11.60
C GLY A 305 6.39 -44.61 12.94
N SER A 306 7.71 -44.87 12.96
CA SER A 306 8.46 -45.16 14.18
C SER A 306 8.43 -44.01 15.18
N TYR A 307 8.46 -42.75 14.73
CA TYR A 307 8.33 -41.59 15.63
C TYR A 307 6.88 -41.27 16.05
N ALA A 308 5.85 -41.68 15.28
CA ALA A 308 4.45 -41.50 15.64
C ALA A 308 3.93 -42.63 16.58
N THR A 309 4.54 -43.81 16.52
CA THR A 309 4.13 -45.00 17.31
C THR A 309 3.97 -44.71 18.81
N PRO A 310 4.87 -43.97 19.49
CA PRO A 310 4.71 -43.66 20.93
C PRO A 310 3.69 -42.55 21.24
N LEU A 311 3.11 -41.87 20.25
CA LEU A 311 2.00 -40.92 20.43
C LEU A 311 0.64 -41.60 20.24
N LEU A 312 0.56 -42.55 19.30
CA LEU A 312 -0.68 -43.23 18.90
C LEU A 312 -1.15 -44.31 19.89
N ILE A 313 -0.38 -44.55 20.97
CA ILE A 313 -0.56 -45.65 21.91
C ILE A 313 -0.34 -45.14 23.32
N SER A 314 -1.41 -45.08 24.11
CA SER A 314 -1.35 -44.65 25.50
C SER A 314 -0.80 -45.74 26.42
N SER A 315 0.19 -45.37 27.24
CA SER A 315 0.67 -46.19 28.36
C SER A 315 0.14 -45.64 29.68
N THR A 316 -0.21 -46.52 30.62
CA THR A 316 -0.57 -46.15 32.00
C THR A 316 0.64 -45.72 32.84
N ALA A 317 1.87 -46.00 32.38
CA ALA A 317 3.12 -45.57 33.03
C ALA A 317 4.15 -45.11 31.97
N PRO A 318 4.65 -43.86 32.00
CA PRO A 318 5.58 -43.35 31.00
C PRO A 318 7.06 -43.71 31.31
N ALA A 319 7.59 -44.69 30.58
CA ALA A 319 8.99 -45.14 30.72
C ALA A 319 9.97 -44.28 29.90
N PHE A 320 10.20 -43.03 30.32
CA PHE A 320 10.99 -42.04 29.58
C PHE A 320 12.44 -42.47 29.23
N ALA A 321 13.07 -43.32 30.05
CA ALA A 321 14.39 -43.90 29.77
C ALA A 321 14.35 -44.79 28.52
N SER A 322 13.44 -45.76 28.48
CA SER A 322 13.23 -46.68 27.36
C SER A 322 12.85 -45.93 26.08
N LEU A 323 11.99 -44.91 26.20
CA LEU A 323 11.63 -44.03 25.10
C LEU A 323 12.84 -43.27 24.55
N SER A 324 13.67 -42.66 25.42
CA SER A 324 14.85 -41.91 25.00
C SER A 324 15.88 -42.80 24.30
N LEU A 325 16.07 -44.04 24.78
CA LEU A 325 16.92 -45.04 24.15
C LEU A 325 16.35 -45.50 22.79
N PHE A 326 15.04 -45.73 22.68
CA PHE A 326 14.38 -46.06 21.42
C PHE A 326 14.50 -44.95 20.37
N ILE A 327 14.24 -43.69 20.76
CA ILE A 327 14.42 -42.53 19.87
C ILE A 327 15.88 -42.42 19.42
N THR A 328 16.84 -42.56 20.33
CA THR A 328 18.28 -42.56 19.99
C THR A 328 18.62 -43.68 19.00
N PHE A 329 18.08 -44.88 19.18
CA PHE A 329 18.30 -46.03 18.30
C PHE A 329 17.70 -45.83 16.89
N VAL A 330 16.48 -45.27 16.80
CA VAL A 330 15.84 -44.93 15.51
C VAL A 330 16.66 -43.86 14.78
N THR A 331 17.09 -42.79 15.48
CA THR A 331 17.93 -41.73 14.88
C THR A 331 19.29 -42.29 14.42
N ALA A 332 19.94 -43.10 15.25
CA ALA A 332 21.22 -43.73 14.90
C ALA A 332 21.10 -44.68 13.69
N THR A 333 19.98 -45.40 13.58
CA THR A 333 19.68 -46.27 12.43
C THR A 333 19.48 -45.44 11.15
N ALA A 334 18.78 -44.31 11.23
CA ALA A 334 18.61 -43.39 10.09
C ALA A 334 19.94 -42.74 9.65
N PHE A 335 20.85 -42.42 10.59
CA PHE A 335 22.19 -41.90 10.25
C PHE A 335 23.11 -43.01 9.69
N LEU A 336 23.10 -44.22 10.26
CA LEU A 336 23.82 -45.38 9.73
C LEU A 336 23.36 -45.74 8.31
N LEU A 337 22.06 -45.59 8.03
CA LEU A 337 21.47 -45.73 6.71
C LEU A 337 21.98 -44.65 5.74
N HIS A 338 22.15 -43.40 6.18
CA HIS A 338 22.76 -42.35 5.34
C HIS A 338 24.19 -42.71 4.92
N ILE A 339 24.99 -43.37 5.77
CA ILE A 339 26.33 -43.88 5.41
C ILE A 339 26.25 -44.92 4.27
N ARG A 340 25.18 -45.72 4.20
CA ARG A 340 24.98 -46.75 3.15
C ARG A 340 24.33 -46.21 1.89
N ARG A 341 23.38 -45.27 2.00
CA ARG A 341 22.69 -44.61 0.89
C ARG A 341 22.39 -43.16 1.30
N PRO A 342 23.25 -42.18 0.93
CA PRO A 342 23.10 -40.80 1.41
C PRO A 342 21.78 -40.20 0.92
N SER A 343 20.99 -39.71 1.89
CA SER A 343 19.71 -39.04 1.66
C SER A 343 19.57 -37.86 2.62
N THR A 344 19.40 -36.67 2.06
CA THR A 344 19.19 -35.42 2.79
C THR A 344 17.81 -35.39 3.46
N LEU A 345 16.76 -35.77 2.72
CA LEU A 345 15.39 -35.82 3.23
C LEU A 345 15.26 -36.72 4.47
N LEU A 346 15.85 -37.92 4.44
CA LEU A 346 15.79 -38.86 5.54
C LEU A 346 16.57 -38.38 6.78
N THR A 347 17.74 -37.77 6.60
CA THR A 347 18.53 -37.22 7.71
C THR A 347 17.88 -36.00 8.34
N LEU A 348 17.28 -35.11 7.54
CA LEU A 348 16.53 -33.96 8.05
C LEU A 348 15.30 -34.42 8.84
N ALA A 349 14.52 -35.40 8.33
CA ALA A 349 13.42 -36.00 9.08
C ALA A 349 13.89 -36.69 10.38
N ALA A 350 15.07 -37.34 10.37
CA ALA A 350 15.64 -37.98 11.56
C ALA A 350 16.02 -36.96 12.64
N VAL A 351 16.67 -35.86 12.25
CA VAL A 351 17.00 -34.71 13.12
C VAL A 351 15.73 -34.06 13.67
N SER A 352 14.75 -33.76 12.82
CA SER A 352 13.49 -33.13 13.23
C SER A 352 12.69 -33.98 14.21
N GLY A 353 12.56 -35.30 13.96
CA GLY A 353 11.85 -36.19 14.87
C GLY A 353 12.58 -36.41 16.20
N HIS A 354 13.92 -36.48 16.19
CA HIS A 354 14.73 -36.54 17.41
C HIS A 354 14.56 -35.26 18.25
N ALA A 355 14.56 -34.09 17.60
CA ALA A 355 14.36 -32.81 18.25
C ALA A 355 12.94 -32.65 18.82
N ALA A 356 11.91 -33.04 18.06
CA ALA A 356 10.52 -33.05 18.50
C ALA A 356 10.34 -33.94 19.75
N TRP A 357 10.88 -35.16 19.74
CA TRP A 357 10.83 -36.04 20.90
C TRP A 357 11.63 -35.53 22.11
N THR A 358 12.79 -34.90 21.88
CA THR A 358 13.57 -34.25 22.94
C THR A 358 12.77 -33.13 23.62
N ALA A 359 12.01 -32.33 22.85
CA ALA A 359 11.11 -31.31 23.38
C ALA A 359 9.92 -31.93 24.13
N LEU A 360 9.21 -32.88 23.51
CA LEU A 360 8.05 -33.56 24.10
C LEU A 360 8.40 -34.24 25.44
N ILE A 361 9.55 -34.90 25.53
CA ILE A 361 10.01 -35.53 26.79
C ILE A 361 10.31 -34.47 27.86
N ALA A 362 10.87 -33.31 27.51
CA ALA A 362 11.11 -32.24 28.48
C ALA A 362 9.80 -31.70 29.10
N PHE A 363 8.79 -31.44 28.27
CA PHE A 363 7.47 -30.99 28.74
C PHE A 363 6.72 -32.09 29.50
N ALA A 364 6.74 -33.33 29.03
CA ALA A 364 6.04 -34.46 29.67
C ALA A 364 6.68 -34.93 30.98
N MET A 365 8.01 -34.83 31.12
CA MET A 365 8.71 -35.17 32.37
C MET A 365 8.66 -34.08 33.43
N GLN A 366 8.47 -32.82 33.03
CA GLN A 366 8.84 -31.63 33.83
C GLN A 366 10.28 -31.70 34.36
N GLY A 367 11.17 -32.38 33.63
CA GLY A 367 12.51 -32.74 34.09
C GLY A 367 13.49 -32.93 32.94
N LEU A 368 14.69 -32.35 33.09
CA LEU A 368 15.62 -32.14 31.98
C LEU A 368 16.73 -33.21 31.82
N PHE A 369 16.78 -34.25 32.64
CA PHE A 369 17.87 -35.26 32.57
C PHE A 369 17.90 -36.00 31.23
N TRP A 370 16.81 -36.68 30.86
CA TRP A 370 16.71 -37.42 29.60
C TRP A 370 16.72 -36.51 28.35
N PRO A 371 16.08 -35.32 28.34
CA PRO A 371 16.29 -34.33 27.28
C PRO A 371 17.75 -33.90 27.14
N SER A 372 18.49 -33.69 28.24
CA SER A 372 19.91 -33.35 28.19
C SER A 372 20.76 -34.48 27.61
N PHE A 373 20.43 -35.74 27.93
CA PHE A 373 21.03 -36.91 27.30
C PHE A 373 20.76 -36.93 25.78
N LEU A 374 19.51 -36.70 25.35
CA LEU A 374 19.16 -36.67 23.92
C LEU A 374 19.87 -35.54 23.16
N LEU A 375 19.95 -34.32 23.72
CA LEU A 375 20.70 -33.21 23.13
C LEU A 375 22.19 -33.57 22.89
N ILE A 376 22.82 -34.21 23.87
CA ILE A 376 24.21 -34.70 23.76
C ILE A 376 24.30 -35.83 22.74
N ALA A 377 23.39 -36.81 22.79
CA ALA A 377 23.37 -37.96 21.90
C ALA A 377 23.19 -37.53 20.43
N GLY A 378 22.19 -36.70 20.13
CA GLY A 378 21.94 -36.18 18.79
C GLY A 378 23.13 -35.41 18.22
N ALA A 379 23.73 -34.49 19.00
CA ALA A 379 24.91 -33.74 18.55
C ALA A 379 26.15 -34.63 18.35
N THR A 380 26.34 -35.66 19.19
CA THR A 380 27.47 -36.58 19.09
C THR A 380 27.29 -37.56 17.92
N LEU A 381 26.08 -38.09 17.71
CA LEU A 381 25.72 -38.90 16.55
C LEU A 381 25.88 -38.11 15.24
N ALA A 382 25.50 -36.83 15.23
CA ALA A 382 25.67 -35.95 14.07
C ALA A 382 27.15 -35.68 13.76
N LEU A 383 27.99 -35.47 14.78
CA LEU A 383 29.44 -35.28 14.62
C LEU A 383 30.13 -36.55 14.07
N LEU A 384 29.78 -37.73 14.58
CA LEU A 384 30.44 -38.99 14.23
C LEU A 384 29.91 -39.57 12.89
N LEU A 385 28.60 -39.79 12.79
CA LEU A 385 28.04 -40.67 11.75
C LEU A 385 27.76 -39.98 10.40
N ILE A 386 27.62 -38.65 10.37
CA ILE A 386 27.27 -37.95 9.12
C ILE A 386 28.53 -37.68 8.27
N LYS A 387 29.74 -37.67 8.86
CA LYS A 387 30.95 -37.23 8.16
C LYS A 387 32.25 -38.01 8.39
N GLU A 388 32.36 -38.92 9.36
CA GLU A 388 33.57 -39.77 9.50
C GLU A 388 33.52 -41.02 8.60
N ILE A 389 33.46 -40.81 7.27
CA ILE A 389 33.87 -41.79 6.24
C ILE A 389 34.37 -41.03 4.99
N PRO A 390 35.42 -41.50 4.30
CA PRO A 390 36.36 -40.59 3.64
C PRO A 390 35.92 -40.05 2.26
N SER A 391 36.47 -38.89 1.89
CA SER A 391 36.28 -38.17 0.62
C SER A 391 36.98 -38.83 -0.60
N ILE A 392 36.83 -40.14 -0.76
CA ILE A 392 37.44 -40.92 -1.86
C ILE A 392 36.64 -40.73 -3.16
N LYS A 393 36.80 -39.54 -3.77
CA LYS A 393 36.98 -39.29 -5.22
C LYS A 393 36.86 -37.79 -5.55
N GLY A 394 37.93 -37.22 -6.14
CA GLY A 394 37.85 -36.11 -7.10
C GLY A 394 37.11 -34.83 -6.69
N ARG A 395 37.49 -34.20 -5.56
CA ARG A 395 36.95 -32.87 -5.16
C ARG A 395 37.98 -31.73 -5.15
N GLN A 396 39.11 -31.87 -5.87
CA GLN A 396 40.13 -30.81 -5.98
C GLN A 396 39.73 -29.67 -6.91
N ASP A 397 39.05 -29.96 -8.04
CA ASP A 397 38.65 -28.95 -9.02
C ASP A 397 37.13 -28.83 -9.16
N ARG A 398 36.52 -27.99 -8.32
CA ARG A 398 35.19 -27.40 -8.59
C ARG A 398 35.22 -25.90 -8.28
N PRO A 399 34.68 -25.04 -9.17
CA PRO A 399 34.58 -23.61 -8.90
C PRO A 399 33.63 -23.34 -7.71
N TRP A 400 33.85 -22.20 -7.05
CA TRP A 400 33.15 -21.83 -5.82
C TRP A 400 31.63 -21.70 -6.01
N SER A 401 30.88 -22.30 -5.08
CA SER A 401 29.46 -22.04 -4.88
C SER A 401 29.12 -22.10 -3.39
N ILE A 402 27.99 -21.50 -2.99
CA ILE A 402 27.49 -21.55 -1.61
C ILE A 402 27.11 -22.99 -1.21
N ALA A 403 26.73 -23.82 -2.17
CA ALA A 403 26.50 -25.26 -2.03
C ALA A 403 27.78 -26.10 -1.79
N GLY A 404 28.93 -25.46 -1.55
CA GLY A 404 30.13 -26.13 -1.02
C GLY A 404 30.02 -26.52 0.46
N PHE A 405 29.15 -25.85 1.22
CA PHE A 405 28.88 -26.20 2.62
C PHE A 405 27.96 -27.42 2.75
N ASP A 406 28.23 -28.24 3.76
CA ASP A 406 27.46 -29.43 4.07
C ASP A 406 26.25 -29.07 4.93
N LEU A 407 25.19 -28.57 4.27
CA LEU A 407 23.99 -28.06 4.92
C LEU A 407 23.30 -29.13 5.81
N THR A 408 23.37 -30.41 5.43
CA THR A 408 22.79 -31.51 6.21
C THR A 408 23.55 -31.72 7.52
N SER A 409 24.88 -31.81 7.49
CA SER A 409 25.70 -31.86 8.71
C SER A 409 25.55 -30.60 9.57
N ILE A 410 25.46 -29.42 8.95
CA ILE A 410 25.24 -28.15 9.67
C ILE A 410 23.91 -28.18 10.42
N ILE A 411 22.80 -28.54 9.77
CA ILE A 411 21.47 -28.60 10.41
C ILE A 411 21.48 -29.65 11.54
N ALA A 412 22.08 -30.82 11.32
CA ALA A 412 22.11 -31.90 12.32
C ALA A 412 22.85 -31.53 13.61
N ILE A 413 23.90 -30.69 13.55
CA ILE A 413 24.62 -30.18 14.73
C ILE A 413 23.99 -28.89 15.27
N ALA A 414 23.38 -28.06 14.40
CA ALA A 414 22.69 -26.83 14.78
C ALA A 414 21.43 -27.08 15.62
N VAL A 415 20.60 -28.06 15.25
CA VAL A 415 19.30 -28.29 15.89
C VAL A 415 19.42 -28.63 17.39
N PRO A 416 20.35 -29.51 17.84
CA PRO A 416 20.61 -29.69 19.28
C PRO A 416 21.03 -28.40 20.00
N VAL A 417 21.90 -27.57 19.42
CA VAL A 417 22.33 -26.29 20.04
C VAL A 417 21.15 -25.32 20.18
N ILE A 418 20.29 -25.22 19.15
CA ILE A 418 19.10 -24.36 19.16
C ILE A 418 18.07 -24.89 20.17
N LEU A 419 17.79 -26.19 20.18
CA LEU A 419 16.81 -26.79 21.08
C LEU A 419 17.25 -26.72 22.54
N ALA A 420 18.54 -26.89 22.83
CA ALA A 420 19.09 -26.68 24.16
C ALA A 420 18.84 -25.23 24.64
N GLY A 421 18.95 -24.25 23.74
CA GLY A 421 18.55 -22.86 23.98
C GLY A 421 17.04 -22.67 24.22
N VAL A 422 16.17 -23.39 23.52
CA VAL A 422 14.71 -23.33 23.76
C VAL A 422 14.35 -23.90 25.13
N LEU A 423 14.90 -25.07 25.50
CA LEU A 423 14.67 -25.70 26.80
C LEU A 423 15.23 -24.85 27.96
N TRP A 424 16.35 -24.15 27.73
CA TRP A 424 16.95 -23.23 28.70
C TRP A 424 16.00 -22.09 29.10
N VAL A 425 15.28 -21.50 28.15
CA VAL A 425 14.36 -20.39 28.44
C VAL A 425 13.10 -20.87 29.15
N GLY A 426 12.59 -22.06 28.80
CA GLY A 426 11.37 -22.64 29.38
C GLY A 426 11.56 -23.19 30.80
N PHE A 427 12.66 -23.90 31.05
CA PHE A 427 12.89 -24.65 32.30
C PHE A 427 14.06 -24.11 33.15
N GLY A 428 14.81 -23.14 32.62
CA GLY A 428 15.97 -22.56 33.30
C GLY A 428 17.20 -23.47 33.24
N GLY A 429 18.02 -23.38 34.28
CA GLY A 429 19.36 -23.98 34.30
C GLY A 429 19.63 -24.99 35.40
N PRO A 430 18.95 -26.15 35.44
CA PRO A 430 19.43 -27.27 36.24
C PRO A 430 20.76 -27.79 35.67
N THR A 431 21.56 -28.45 36.50
CA THR A 431 22.94 -28.85 36.15
C THR A 431 23.08 -29.73 34.90
N PRO A 432 22.17 -30.68 34.57
CA PRO A 432 22.31 -31.49 33.35
C PRO A 432 22.21 -30.66 32.06
N LEU A 433 21.31 -29.66 32.03
CA LEU A 433 21.11 -28.83 30.84
C LEU A 433 22.26 -27.82 30.65
N ASN A 434 22.80 -27.26 31.74
CA ASN A 434 24.03 -26.45 31.66
C ASN A 434 25.16 -27.25 30.98
N VAL A 435 25.39 -28.49 31.41
CA VAL A 435 26.41 -29.38 30.83
C VAL A 435 26.10 -29.69 29.37
N ALA A 436 24.84 -30.00 29.02
CA ALA A 436 24.45 -30.27 27.64
C ALA A 436 24.62 -29.06 26.70
N ILE A 437 24.31 -27.83 27.14
CA ILE A 437 24.55 -26.63 26.32
C ILE A 437 26.05 -26.40 26.13
N ILE A 438 26.87 -26.48 27.19
CA ILE A 438 28.32 -26.34 27.08
C ILE A 438 28.91 -27.40 26.14
N PHE A 439 28.44 -28.66 26.23
CA PHE A 439 28.93 -29.76 25.42
C PHE A 439 28.50 -29.65 23.94
N THR A 440 27.25 -29.26 23.65
CA THR A 440 26.76 -29.06 22.27
C THR A 440 27.39 -27.82 21.61
N VAL A 441 27.60 -26.73 22.35
CA VAL A 441 28.41 -25.57 21.90
C VAL A 441 29.85 -26.00 21.60
N ALA A 442 30.48 -26.78 22.48
CA ALA A 442 31.83 -27.29 22.25
C ALA A 442 31.90 -28.22 21.03
N ILE A 443 30.92 -29.10 20.82
CA ILE A 443 30.80 -29.94 19.60
C ILE A 443 30.74 -29.06 18.35
N GLY A 444 29.92 -28.01 18.32
CA GLY A 444 29.81 -27.12 17.15
C GLY A 444 31.11 -26.37 16.83
N VAL A 445 31.82 -25.89 17.86
CA VAL A 445 33.16 -25.27 17.69
C VAL A 445 34.21 -26.31 17.25
N ILE A 446 34.19 -27.53 17.81
CA ILE A 446 35.10 -28.63 17.42
C ILE A 446 34.83 -29.09 15.99
N ALA A 447 33.57 -29.17 15.56
CA ALA A 447 33.17 -29.50 14.19
C ALA A 447 33.71 -28.46 13.19
N ALA A 448 33.52 -27.17 13.49
CA ALA A 448 34.07 -26.06 12.71
C ALA A 448 35.63 -26.02 12.71
N ALA A 449 36.26 -26.51 13.78
CA ALA A 449 37.71 -26.62 13.90
C ALA A 449 38.30 -27.81 13.13
N ARG A 450 37.58 -28.94 13.07
CA ARG A 450 38.00 -30.16 12.34
C ARG A 450 37.71 -30.08 10.84
N HIS A 451 36.58 -29.51 10.44
CA HIS A 451 36.08 -29.57 9.05
C HIS A 451 35.76 -28.19 8.49
N GLN A 452 36.42 -27.80 7.39
CA GLN A 452 36.24 -26.48 6.77
C GLN A 452 34.80 -26.22 6.30
N ASP A 453 34.11 -27.24 5.78
CA ASP A 453 32.71 -27.15 5.34
C ASP A 453 31.72 -26.96 6.51
N LEU A 454 32.17 -27.06 7.76
CA LEU A 454 31.36 -26.86 8.96
C LEU A 454 31.71 -25.55 9.69
N ALA A 455 32.56 -24.70 9.11
CA ALA A 455 32.94 -23.40 9.67
C ALA A 455 31.74 -22.49 10.07
N PRO A 456 30.56 -22.52 9.39
CA PRO A 456 29.37 -21.78 9.84
C PRO A 456 28.84 -22.18 11.23
N LEU A 457 29.21 -23.34 11.77
CA LEU A 457 28.84 -23.73 13.14
C LEU A 457 29.53 -22.88 14.21
N ALA A 458 30.75 -22.37 13.96
CA ALA A 458 31.44 -21.52 14.95
C ALA A 458 30.64 -20.25 15.33
N PRO A 459 30.19 -19.39 14.39
CA PRO A 459 29.37 -18.24 14.74
C PRO A 459 27.97 -18.63 15.26
N LEU A 460 27.44 -19.80 14.90
CA LEU A 460 26.17 -20.30 15.46
C LEU A 460 26.33 -20.71 16.94
N SER A 461 27.36 -21.48 17.27
CA SER A 461 27.70 -21.86 18.64
C SER A 461 28.00 -20.63 19.50
N ALA A 462 28.70 -19.63 18.95
CA ALA A 462 28.90 -18.33 19.60
C ALA A 462 27.58 -17.59 19.87
N ALA A 463 26.65 -17.57 18.92
CA ALA A 463 25.33 -16.97 19.11
C ALA A 463 24.51 -17.74 20.19
N GLY A 464 24.61 -19.07 20.23
CA GLY A 464 24.04 -19.90 21.29
C GLY A 464 24.59 -19.57 22.68
N SER A 465 25.91 -19.43 22.82
CA SER A 465 26.56 -18.97 24.06
C SER A 465 26.07 -17.59 24.51
N VAL A 466 26.00 -16.63 23.59
CA VAL A 466 25.49 -15.27 23.88
C VAL A 466 24.03 -15.33 24.31
N GLY A 467 23.20 -16.13 23.63
CA GLY A 467 21.79 -16.33 23.97
C GLY A 467 21.59 -16.95 25.36
N MET A 468 22.40 -17.94 25.74
CA MET A 468 22.34 -18.56 27.06
C MET A 468 22.67 -17.56 28.19
N ILE A 469 23.64 -16.67 27.98
CA ILE A 469 23.98 -15.61 28.97
C ILE A 469 22.94 -14.49 28.99
N LEU A 470 22.42 -14.05 27.84
CA LEU A 470 21.32 -13.06 27.78
C LEU A 470 20.06 -13.56 28.48
N LEU A 471 19.73 -14.84 28.28
CA LEU A 471 18.52 -15.47 28.80
C LEU A 471 18.79 -16.29 30.08
N TRP A 472 19.89 -15.99 30.78
CA TRP A 472 20.27 -16.66 32.02
C TRP A 472 19.20 -16.50 33.11
N PRO A 473 18.81 -17.56 33.86
CA PRO A 473 17.77 -17.51 34.88
C PRO A 473 17.90 -16.34 35.86
N THR A 474 16.75 -15.86 36.34
CA THR A 474 16.67 -14.90 37.44
C THR A 474 16.86 -15.63 38.78
N GLN A 475 17.10 -14.90 39.87
CA GLN A 475 17.05 -15.49 41.22
C GLN A 475 15.66 -16.01 41.63
N GLN A 476 14.60 -15.63 40.91
CA GLN A 476 13.21 -16.06 41.16
C GLN A 476 12.80 -17.25 40.26
N GLY A 477 13.61 -17.65 39.28
CA GLY A 477 13.29 -18.72 38.32
C GLY A 477 13.68 -18.42 36.87
N PRO A 478 13.30 -19.28 35.91
CA PRO A 478 13.50 -19.05 34.48
C PRO A 478 12.80 -17.77 33.99
N ILE A 479 13.31 -17.16 32.91
CA ILE A 479 12.73 -15.94 32.34
C ILE A 479 11.43 -16.25 31.56
N GLY A 480 11.36 -17.40 30.90
CA GLY A 480 10.23 -17.77 30.04
C GLY A 480 10.20 -17.03 28.69
N LEU A 481 9.60 -17.67 27.69
CA LEU A 481 9.32 -17.05 26.39
C LEU A 481 7.98 -16.32 26.47
N SER A 482 8.02 -14.99 26.65
CA SER A 482 6.85 -14.12 26.53
C SER A 482 7.10 -13.04 25.46
N PRO A 483 6.05 -12.44 24.87
CA PRO A 483 6.20 -11.28 23.99
C PRO A 483 6.94 -10.11 24.67
N ALA A 484 6.74 -9.92 25.99
CA ALA A 484 7.48 -8.94 26.78
C ALA A 484 8.99 -9.28 26.82
N THR A 485 9.36 -10.55 27.07
CA THR A 485 10.77 -10.99 27.07
C THR A 485 11.47 -10.67 25.75
N VAL A 486 10.80 -10.90 24.61
CA VAL A 486 11.34 -10.60 23.27
C VAL A 486 11.49 -9.09 23.07
N VAL A 487 10.50 -8.31 23.50
CA VAL A 487 10.51 -6.85 23.40
C VAL A 487 11.61 -6.24 24.29
N ASP A 488 11.80 -6.72 25.52
CA ASP A 488 12.85 -6.21 26.42
C ASP A 488 14.26 -6.66 26.01
N LEU A 489 14.39 -7.81 25.34
CA LEU A 489 15.63 -8.22 24.66
C LEU A 489 15.97 -7.26 23.49
N ILE A 490 14.97 -6.84 22.70
CA ILE A 490 15.15 -5.86 21.61
C ILE A 490 15.49 -4.46 22.14
N ARG A 491 14.85 -4.04 23.24
CA ARG A 491 15.09 -2.76 23.92
C ARG A 491 16.42 -2.70 24.68
N LEU A 492 17.00 -3.86 25.01
CA LEU A 492 18.12 -4.03 25.94
C LEU A 492 17.76 -3.57 27.38
N THR A 493 16.53 -3.86 27.82
CA THR A 493 15.96 -3.46 29.14
C THR A 493 15.74 -4.62 30.11
N LEU A 494 16.47 -5.72 29.95
CA LEU A 494 16.44 -6.87 30.85
C LEU A 494 16.90 -6.48 32.27
N ALA A 495 16.13 -6.89 33.29
CA ALA A 495 16.42 -6.57 34.69
C ALA A 495 17.80 -7.12 35.16
N PRO A 496 18.52 -6.44 36.07
CA PRO A 496 19.81 -6.90 36.61
C PRO A 496 19.65 -7.94 37.75
N ASN A 497 18.97 -9.06 37.47
CA ASN A 497 18.54 -10.02 38.50
C ASN A 497 19.02 -11.47 38.29
N ALA A 498 20.15 -11.67 37.61
CA ALA A 498 20.68 -13.00 37.29
C ALA A 498 20.98 -13.89 38.51
N ALA A 499 20.76 -15.19 38.34
CA ALA A 499 21.20 -16.22 39.27
C ALA A 499 22.74 -16.39 39.29
N PRO A 500 23.33 -16.88 40.39
CA PRO A 500 24.76 -17.14 40.50
C PRO A 500 25.34 -18.01 39.38
N GLY A 501 26.65 -17.90 39.14
CA GLY A 501 27.38 -18.69 38.14
C GLY A 501 27.51 -18.04 36.75
N LEU A 502 26.65 -17.08 36.40
CA LEU A 502 26.65 -16.40 35.08
C LEU A 502 28.05 -15.98 34.63
N ASN A 503 28.79 -15.25 35.47
CA ASN A 503 30.11 -14.71 35.12
C ASN A 503 31.14 -15.81 34.80
N LEU A 504 31.09 -16.94 35.51
CA LEU A 504 31.98 -18.08 35.28
C LEU A 504 31.65 -18.78 33.96
N THR A 505 30.36 -18.98 33.68
CA THR A 505 29.90 -19.60 32.41
C THR A 505 30.14 -18.69 31.21
N ALA A 506 29.98 -17.36 31.37
CA ALA A 506 30.32 -16.38 30.35
C ALA A 506 31.84 -16.38 30.05
N ALA A 507 32.70 -16.51 31.07
CA ALA A 507 34.14 -16.68 30.89
C ALA A 507 34.48 -18.01 30.20
N ALA A 508 33.82 -19.12 30.58
CA ALA A 508 34.00 -20.41 29.92
C ALA A 508 33.61 -20.37 28.43
N PHE A 509 32.51 -19.70 28.07
CA PHE A 509 32.18 -19.46 26.66
C PHE A 509 33.14 -18.49 25.96
N GLY A 510 33.69 -17.50 26.68
CA GLY A 510 34.78 -16.67 26.16
C GLY A 510 36.02 -17.47 25.78
N LEU A 511 36.33 -18.53 26.53
CA LEU A 511 37.40 -19.47 26.17
C LEU A 511 37.00 -20.39 25.00
N ILE A 512 35.81 -21.01 25.05
CA ILE A 512 35.37 -21.98 24.04
C ILE A 512 35.11 -21.31 22.68
N ALA A 513 34.27 -20.28 22.63
CA ALA A 513 33.91 -19.59 21.38
C ALA A 513 34.91 -18.50 20.95
N GLY A 514 35.65 -17.92 21.91
CA GLY A 514 36.69 -16.90 21.67
C GLY A 514 38.07 -17.49 21.41
N ALA A 515 38.66 -18.13 22.42
CA ALA A 515 40.07 -18.54 22.35
C ALA A 515 40.34 -19.71 21.37
N ILE A 516 39.43 -20.69 21.24
CA ILE A 516 39.66 -21.84 20.36
C ILE A 516 39.71 -21.43 18.87
N PRO A 517 38.74 -20.68 18.30
CA PRO A 517 38.84 -20.25 16.90
C PRO A 517 39.99 -19.28 16.64
N PHE A 518 40.34 -18.43 17.62
CA PHE A 518 41.50 -17.53 17.52
C PHE A 518 42.82 -18.30 17.43
N ALA A 519 43.02 -19.31 18.27
CA ALA A 519 44.21 -20.17 18.26
C ALA A 519 44.33 -21.00 16.96
N ILE A 520 43.21 -21.27 16.27
CA ILE A 520 43.20 -21.91 14.95
C ILE A 520 43.61 -20.91 13.86
N LEU A 521 43.08 -19.68 13.88
CA LEU A 521 43.39 -18.62 12.91
C LEU A 521 44.88 -18.23 12.87
N ILE A 522 45.55 -18.22 14.04
CA ILE A 522 46.99 -17.93 14.13
C ILE A 522 47.86 -19.08 13.58
N LYS A 523 47.38 -20.33 13.60
CA LYS A 523 48.18 -21.50 13.18
C LYS A 523 48.35 -21.56 11.66
N ARG A 524 49.58 -21.33 11.20
CA ARG A 524 50.03 -21.18 9.80
C ARG A 524 49.51 -22.24 8.81
N ARG A 525 49.20 -23.46 9.26
CA ARG A 525 48.63 -24.54 8.43
C ARG A 525 47.22 -24.20 7.89
N TRP A 526 46.44 -23.36 8.59
CA TRP A 526 45.08 -22.97 8.19
C TRP A 526 45.00 -21.57 7.55
N SER A 527 45.92 -20.65 7.91
CA SER A 527 46.03 -19.32 7.30
C SER A 527 46.49 -19.33 5.82
N GLY A 528 46.93 -20.47 5.30
CA GLY A 528 47.15 -20.70 3.86
C GLY A 528 45.99 -21.44 3.20
N ALA A 529 45.52 -22.54 3.79
CA ALA A 529 44.69 -23.54 3.11
C ALA A 529 43.18 -23.29 3.12
N GLY A 530 42.64 -22.57 4.12
CA GLY A 530 41.20 -22.29 4.19
C GLY A 530 40.77 -21.10 3.32
N GLY A 531 39.67 -21.23 2.58
CA GLY A 531 39.07 -20.13 1.82
C GLY A 531 38.61 -18.97 2.73
N TYR A 532 38.54 -17.75 2.19
CA TYR A 532 38.32 -16.53 2.99
C TYR A 532 37.07 -16.57 3.88
N ILE A 533 35.98 -17.21 3.43
CA ILE A 533 34.73 -17.33 4.20
C ILE A 533 34.93 -18.14 5.49
N VAL A 534 35.70 -19.24 5.46
CA VAL A 534 36.01 -20.07 6.64
C VAL A 534 36.72 -19.24 7.71
N ARG A 535 37.69 -18.40 7.30
CA ARG A 535 38.39 -17.47 8.19
C ARG A 535 37.43 -16.42 8.75
N GLY A 536 36.53 -15.91 7.92
CA GLY A 536 35.46 -15.01 8.32
C GLY A 536 34.56 -15.59 9.40
N CYS A 537 34.06 -16.82 9.24
CA CYS A 537 33.22 -17.49 10.24
C CYS A 537 33.95 -17.67 11.59
N LEU A 538 35.20 -18.18 11.55
CA LEU A 538 36.01 -18.38 12.76
C LEU A 538 36.35 -17.04 13.45
N ALA A 539 36.68 -16.00 12.70
CA ALA A 539 37.07 -14.70 13.25
C ALA A 539 35.86 -13.89 13.75
N PHE A 540 34.72 -13.98 13.07
CA PHE A 540 33.48 -13.36 13.52
C PHE A 540 32.96 -14.03 14.79
N SER A 541 33.01 -15.37 14.87
CA SER A 541 32.79 -16.13 16.10
C SER A 541 33.68 -15.61 17.23
N SER A 542 35.01 -15.65 17.06
CA SER A 542 35.94 -15.38 18.16
C SER A 542 36.06 -13.91 18.56
N ALA A 543 35.88 -12.96 17.64
CA ALA A 543 35.92 -11.53 17.94
C ALA A 543 34.59 -11.01 18.49
N LEU A 544 33.45 -11.34 17.84
CA LEU A 544 32.16 -10.78 18.23
C LEU A 544 31.56 -11.48 19.45
N ALA A 545 31.81 -12.78 19.66
CA ALA A 545 31.34 -13.47 20.87
C ALA A 545 31.83 -12.79 22.14
N LEU A 546 33.10 -12.37 22.20
CA LEU A 546 33.66 -11.70 23.38
C LEU A 546 32.96 -10.37 23.69
N VAL A 547 32.67 -9.57 22.65
CA VAL A 547 31.95 -8.29 22.80
C VAL A 547 30.50 -8.54 23.23
N CYS A 548 29.81 -9.49 22.60
CA CYS A 548 28.42 -9.82 22.90
C CYS A 548 28.24 -10.55 24.25
N LEU A 549 29.21 -11.34 24.71
CA LEU A 549 29.21 -11.96 26.04
C LEU A 549 29.45 -10.93 27.13
N LEU A 550 30.36 -9.96 26.91
CA LEU A 550 30.56 -8.84 27.84
C LEU A 550 29.31 -7.94 27.92
N LEU A 551 28.69 -7.65 26.76
CA LEU A 551 27.41 -6.95 26.66
C LEU A 551 26.30 -7.67 27.43
N ALA A 552 26.13 -8.98 27.20
CA ALA A 552 25.13 -9.82 27.86
C ALA A 552 25.32 -9.91 29.38
N THR A 553 26.57 -10.04 29.81
CA THR A 553 26.94 -10.05 31.24
C THR A 553 26.61 -8.73 31.90
N ALA A 554 26.99 -7.60 31.29
CA ALA A 554 26.71 -6.27 31.82
C ALA A 554 25.20 -5.95 31.87
N LEU A 555 24.42 -6.40 30.88
CA LEU A 555 22.95 -6.34 30.91
C LEU A 555 22.39 -7.08 32.13
N ARG A 556 22.68 -8.37 32.26
CA ARG A 556 22.04 -9.25 33.25
C ARG A 556 22.55 -9.08 34.68
N THR A 557 23.67 -8.38 34.88
CA THR A 557 24.24 -8.08 36.21
C THR A 557 24.15 -6.62 36.64
N ASN A 558 24.10 -5.66 35.69
CA ASN A 558 24.23 -4.23 35.98
C ASN A 558 23.23 -3.35 35.18
N GLY A 559 22.29 -3.92 34.42
CA GLY A 559 21.15 -3.19 33.84
C GLY A 559 21.53 -2.10 32.82
N PHE A 560 22.77 -2.13 32.31
CA PHE A 560 23.38 -1.03 31.56
C PHE A 560 23.59 0.30 32.31
N GLU A 561 23.51 0.29 33.65
CA GLU A 561 23.90 1.43 34.46
C GLU A 561 25.39 1.77 34.35
N ARG A 562 25.76 2.98 34.77
CA ARG A 562 27.13 3.51 34.70
C ARG A 562 28.07 2.69 35.60
N SER A 563 29.04 1.99 35.01
CA SER A 563 29.96 1.13 35.75
C SER A 563 31.40 1.27 35.24
N LEU A 564 32.28 1.77 36.11
CA LEU A 564 33.72 1.90 35.82
C LEU A 564 34.38 0.53 35.60
N GLY A 565 33.88 -0.53 36.25
CA GLY A 565 34.36 -1.90 36.05
C GLY A 565 34.07 -2.41 34.64
N PHE A 566 32.83 -2.30 34.17
CA PHE A 566 32.47 -2.70 32.80
C PHE A 566 33.07 -1.77 31.73
N ALA A 567 33.22 -0.47 32.00
CA ALA A 567 33.96 0.44 31.13
C ALA A 567 35.45 0.04 31.02
N GLY A 568 36.09 -0.33 32.14
CA GLY A 568 37.46 -0.84 32.18
C GLY A 568 37.62 -2.15 31.41
N LEU A 569 36.72 -3.12 31.62
CA LEU A 569 36.72 -4.40 30.88
C LEU A 569 36.49 -4.20 29.38
N ALA A 570 35.59 -3.30 28.98
CA ALA A 570 35.36 -2.96 27.57
C ALA A 570 36.57 -2.24 26.95
N THR A 571 37.28 -1.40 27.71
CA THR A 571 38.53 -0.76 27.27
C THR A 571 39.67 -1.77 27.13
N LEU A 572 39.82 -2.70 28.07
CA LEU A 572 40.78 -3.80 27.98
C LEU A 572 40.49 -4.70 26.77
N LEU A 573 39.21 -5.08 26.58
CA LEU A 573 38.78 -5.88 25.43
C LEU A 573 39.02 -5.14 24.11
N THR A 574 38.80 -3.82 24.07
CA THR A 574 39.14 -2.97 22.92
C THR A 574 40.62 -3.09 22.56
N ALA A 575 41.52 -2.93 23.55
CA ALA A 575 42.96 -3.05 23.34
C ALA A 575 43.36 -4.46 22.87
N VAL A 576 42.85 -5.51 23.53
CA VAL A 576 43.12 -6.92 23.16
C VAL A 576 42.66 -7.22 21.73
N LEU A 577 41.47 -6.75 21.32
CA LEU A 577 40.94 -6.97 19.98
C LEU A 577 41.73 -6.21 18.90
N PHE A 578 42.22 -5.00 19.18
CA PHE A 578 43.11 -4.29 18.25
C PHE A 578 44.51 -4.93 18.16
N VAL A 579 45.09 -5.42 19.26
CA VAL A 579 46.37 -6.17 19.22
C VAL A 579 46.20 -7.48 18.45
N ALA A 580 45.16 -8.27 18.74
CA ALA A 580 44.81 -9.47 17.99
C ALA A 580 44.56 -9.19 16.50
N SER A 581 44.00 -8.01 16.18
CA SER A 581 43.80 -7.55 14.81
C SER A 581 45.12 -7.37 14.05
N GLU A 582 46.12 -6.70 14.62
CA GLU A 582 47.41 -6.47 13.95
C GLU A 582 48.28 -7.73 13.86
N LEU A 583 48.19 -8.62 14.86
CA LEU A 583 48.78 -9.96 14.79
C LEU A 583 48.17 -10.77 13.62
N LEU A 584 46.84 -10.82 13.51
CA LEU A 584 46.16 -11.46 12.38
C LEU A 584 46.44 -10.76 11.05
N LEU A 585 46.57 -9.43 11.03
CA LEU A 585 46.87 -8.68 9.80
C LEU A 585 48.24 -9.07 9.25
N THR A 586 49.21 -9.31 10.13
CA THR A 586 50.55 -9.79 9.77
C THR A 586 50.49 -11.22 9.19
N VAL A 587 49.72 -12.12 9.83
CA VAL A 587 49.52 -13.50 9.34
C VAL A 587 48.76 -13.54 8.01
N GLU A 588 47.72 -12.72 7.82
CA GLU A 588 46.95 -12.64 6.57
C GLU A 588 47.79 -12.07 5.43
N LYS A 589 48.55 -10.99 5.66
CA LYS A 589 49.50 -10.43 4.68
C LYS A 589 50.58 -11.42 4.25
N ALA A 590 51.13 -12.21 5.18
CA ALA A 590 52.20 -13.15 4.90
C ALA A 590 51.78 -14.39 4.09
N ASN A 591 50.51 -14.80 4.16
CA ASN A 591 50.03 -16.03 3.51
C ASN A 591 49.14 -15.78 2.27
N THR A 592 48.67 -14.55 2.02
CA THR A 592 47.73 -14.28 0.91
C THR A 592 48.43 -13.91 -0.39
N LYS A 593 48.45 -14.85 -1.35
CA LYS A 593 49.05 -14.65 -2.69
C LYS A 593 48.31 -13.62 -3.57
N SER A 594 47.02 -13.36 -3.34
CA SER A 594 46.22 -12.43 -4.17
C SER A 594 45.84 -11.16 -3.41
N ARG A 595 46.58 -10.06 -3.65
CA ARG A 595 46.28 -8.73 -3.09
C ARG A 595 45.00 -8.07 -3.64
N ARG A 596 44.36 -8.64 -4.68
CA ARG A 596 43.15 -8.09 -5.32
C ARG A 596 41.83 -8.58 -4.71
N ASN A 597 41.82 -9.58 -3.83
CA ASN A 597 40.57 -10.08 -3.25
C ASN A 597 40.17 -9.24 -2.01
N PRO A 598 38.97 -8.63 -1.97
CA PRO A 598 38.55 -7.78 -0.84
C PRO A 598 38.30 -8.55 0.46
N LEU A 599 38.24 -9.88 0.44
CA LEU A 599 38.10 -10.74 1.63
C LEU A 599 39.47 -11.21 2.18
N ALA A 600 40.59 -10.76 1.60
CA ALA A 600 41.95 -11.16 1.99
C ALA A 600 42.33 -10.86 3.45
N LEU A 601 41.74 -9.83 4.05
CA LEU A 601 42.05 -9.31 5.38
C LEU A 601 40.84 -9.44 6.33
N ILE A 602 39.97 -10.43 6.09
CA ILE A 602 38.67 -10.54 6.77
C ILE A 602 38.80 -10.85 8.26
N ALA A 603 39.77 -11.66 8.68
CA ALA A 603 39.93 -12.01 10.08
C ALA A 603 40.44 -10.83 10.89
N SER A 604 41.53 -10.19 10.45
CA SER A 604 42.05 -8.99 11.10
C SER A 604 41.01 -7.87 11.13
N SER A 605 40.28 -7.63 10.04
CA SER A 605 39.23 -6.62 9.98
C SER A 605 38.03 -6.91 10.89
N ALA A 606 37.64 -8.18 11.07
CA ALA A 606 36.60 -8.57 12.04
C ALA A 606 37.02 -8.23 13.48
N TYR A 607 38.28 -8.50 13.83
CA TYR A 607 38.85 -8.13 15.13
C TYR A 607 38.91 -6.61 15.35
N ALA A 608 39.34 -5.84 14.34
CA ALA A 608 39.32 -4.38 14.42
C ALA A 608 37.88 -3.83 14.56
N ALA A 609 36.92 -4.45 13.87
CA ALA A 609 35.51 -4.07 13.97
C ALA A 609 34.93 -4.33 15.36
N ALA A 610 35.22 -5.50 15.95
CA ALA A 610 34.84 -5.83 17.31
C ALA A 610 35.48 -4.87 18.33
N GLY A 611 36.76 -4.50 18.14
CA GLY A 611 37.44 -3.46 18.94
C GLY A 611 36.75 -2.10 18.85
N ALA A 612 36.37 -1.66 17.65
CA ALA A 612 35.61 -0.41 17.48
C ALA A 612 34.23 -0.43 18.15
N ILE A 613 33.55 -1.58 18.20
CA ILE A 613 32.27 -1.76 18.92
C ILE A 613 32.51 -1.73 20.44
N ALA A 614 33.55 -2.42 20.93
CA ALA A 614 33.92 -2.43 22.34
C ALA A 614 34.29 -1.02 22.85
N LEU A 615 34.89 -0.17 22.01
CA LEU A 615 35.20 1.22 22.36
C LEU A 615 33.93 2.05 22.61
N GLY A 616 32.94 2.00 21.71
CA GLY A 616 31.66 2.70 21.93
C GLY A 616 30.87 2.14 23.11
N MET A 617 31.02 0.84 23.41
CA MET A 617 30.47 0.22 24.62
C MET A 617 31.18 0.70 25.89
N ALA A 618 32.51 0.89 25.88
CA ALA A 618 33.25 1.48 26.99
C ALA A 618 32.79 2.92 27.30
N VAL A 619 32.55 3.73 26.26
CA VAL A 619 31.97 5.08 26.41
C VAL A 619 30.55 5.02 26.97
N ALA A 620 29.72 4.08 26.51
CA ALA A 620 28.36 3.90 27.01
C ALA A 620 28.30 3.52 28.50
N PHE A 621 29.25 2.71 29.01
CA PHE A 621 29.35 2.38 30.44
C PHE A 621 29.97 3.51 31.30
N ALA A 622 30.74 4.42 30.70
CA ALA A 622 31.42 5.51 31.41
C ALA A 622 30.51 6.72 31.67
N LEU A 623 29.52 6.97 30.80
CA LEU A 623 28.58 8.08 30.87
C LEU A 623 27.27 7.70 31.58
N ARG A 624 26.48 8.67 32.05
CA ARG A 624 25.31 8.45 32.91
C ARG A 624 23.98 8.50 32.14
N GLU A 625 23.33 7.35 32.00
CA GLU A 625 21.96 7.17 31.46
C GLU A 625 21.77 7.48 29.95
N THR A 626 21.16 6.56 29.20
CA THR A 626 20.81 6.66 27.75
C THR A 626 21.92 6.86 26.70
N TRP A 627 23.19 7.07 27.07
CA TRP A 627 24.35 7.28 26.15
C TRP A 627 24.65 6.16 25.14
N LEU A 628 23.91 5.05 25.15
CA LEU A 628 24.08 3.92 24.23
C LEU A 628 23.93 4.33 22.75
N ALA A 629 23.08 5.32 22.43
CA ALA A 629 22.99 5.89 21.08
C ALA A 629 24.26 6.65 20.67
N VAL A 630 24.92 7.35 21.60
CA VAL A 630 26.21 8.03 21.37
C VAL A 630 27.34 7.01 21.23
N GLY A 631 27.33 5.94 22.06
CA GLY A 631 28.24 4.80 21.91
C GLY A 631 28.13 4.14 20.53
N PHE A 632 26.92 3.86 20.04
CA PHE A 632 26.71 3.38 18.67
C PHE A 632 27.16 4.37 17.59
N SER A 633 26.98 5.68 17.81
CA SER A 633 27.44 6.73 16.88
C SER A 633 28.97 6.74 16.76
N ILE A 634 29.68 6.61 17.89
CA ILE A 634 31.14 6.50 17.95
C ILE A 634 31.62 5.20 17.26
N SER A 635 31.00 4.06 17.56
CA SER A 635 31.33 2.78 16.91
C SER A 635 31.07 2.82 15.40
N ALA A 636 29.98 3.45 14.95
CA ALA A 636 29.66 3.63 13.53
C ALA A 636 30.72 4.49 12.82
N ALA A 637 31.14 5.60 13.41
CA ALA A 637 32.21 6.45 12.90
C ALA A 637 33.58 5.71 12.89
N GLY A 638 33.88 4.95 13.94
CA GLY A 638 35.06 4.08 14.01
C GLY A 638 35.09 3.07 12.87
N LEU A 639 34.01 2.32 12.65
CA LEU A 639 33.90 1.37 11.53
C LEU A 639 34.01 2.05 10.15
N ALA A 640 33.51 3.28 10.00
CA ALA A 640 33.66 4.06 8.76
C ALA A 640 35.12 4.48 8.51
N LEU A 641 35.86 4.85 9.56
CA LEU A 641 37.29 5.14 9.48
C LEU A 641 38.13 3.88 9.22
N LEU A 642 37.79 2.76 9.84
CA LEU A 642 38.40 1.45 9.57
C LEU A 642 38.15 1.01 8.11
N ALA A 643 36.95 1.25 7.56
CA ALA A 643 36.64 0.93 6.16
C ALA A 643 37.45 1.77 5.14
N LYS A 644 38.03 2.90 5.57
CA LYS A 644 38.97 3.71 4.76
C LYS A 644 40.39 3.13 4.76
N SER A 645 40.85 2.56 5.87
CA SER A 645 42.20 1.96 5.99
C SER A 645 42.26 0.49 5.58
N ARG A 646 41.16 -0.25 5.73
CA ARG A 646 41.02 -1.66 5.36
C ARG A 646 39.77 -1.82 4.49
N PRO A 647 39.90 -1.86 3.14
CA PRO A 647 38.78 -1.67 2.21
C PRO A 647 37.90 -2.93 2.02
N ILE A 648 37.35 -3.48 3.11
CA ILE A 648 36.40 -4.61 3.07
C ILE A 648 34.96 -4.07 3.03
N PRO A 649 34.13 -4.48 2.05
CA PRO A 649 32.74 -4.01 1.93
C PRO A 649 31.90 -4.17 3.21
N LEU A 650 32.14 -5.25 3.96
CA LEU A 650 31.43 -5.57 5.21
C LEU A 650 31.58 -4.49 6.29
N LEU A 651 32.73 -3.81 6.37
CA LEU A 651 32.94 -2.74 7.37
C LEU A 651 32.04 -1.54 7.09
N ARG A 652 31.79 -1.23 5.80
CA ARG A 652 30.86 -0.17 5.40
C ARG A 652 29.43 -0.53 5.82
N THR A 653 28.98 -1.76 5.60
CA THR A 653 27.64 -2.19 6.01
C THR A 653 27.48 -2.30 7.53
N MET A 654 28.49 -2.80 8.27
CA MET A 654 28.45 -2.82 9.75
C MET A 654 28.42 -1.40 10.33
N SER A 655 29.20 -0.46 9.76
CA SER A 655 29.14 0.96 10.12
C SER A 655 27.73 1.55 9.92
N ALA A 656 27.05 1.15 8.85
CA ALA A 656 25.67 1.55 8.58
C ALA A 656 24.68 0.93 9.57
N SER A 657 24.83 -0.36 9.91
CA SER A 657 23.95 -1.04 10.87
C SER A 657 24.03 -0.44 12.27
N LEU A 658 25.22 -0.05 12.74
CA LEU A 658 25.37 0.65 14.03
C LEU A 658 24.80 2.06 13.98
N ALA A 659 24.92 2.75 12.84
CA ALA A 659 24.28 4.05 12.65
C ALA A 659 22.74 3.92 12.72
N THR A 660 22.16 2.92 12.06
CA THR A 660 20.73 2.57 12.19
C THR A 660 20.35 2.20 13.64
N ALA A 661 21.21 1.47 14.35
CA ALA A 661 20.97 1.12 15.75
C ALA A 661 20.99 2.35 16.69
N ALA A 662 21.83 3.36 16.41
CA ALA A 662 21.84 4.62 17.15
C ALA A 662 20.52 5.38 17.05
N ILE A 663 19.99 5.54 15.82
CA ILE A 663 18.69 6.20 15.62
C ILE A 663 17.53 5.38 16.17
N ALA A 664 17.55 4.04 16.03
CA ALA A 664 16.52 3.18 16.63
C ALA A 664 16.52 3.27 18.16
N ARG A 665 17.70 3.30 18.80
CA ARG A 665 17.83 3.46 20.26
C ARG A 665 17.37 4.84 20.75
N TRP A 666 17.60 5.88 19.95
CA TRP A 666 17.16 7.25 20.22
C TRP A 666 15.64 7.41 20.03
N ILE A 667 15.05 6.79 19.01
CA ILE A 667 13.58 6.75 18.83
C ILE A 667 12.92 6.06 20.03
N TRP A 668 13.56 5.02 20.60
CA TRP A 668 12.99 4.29 21.74
C TRP A 668 12.96 5.11 23.04
N GLN A 669 14.02 5.87 23.34
CA GLN A 669 14.07 6.85 24.45
C GLN A 669 14.89 8.06 23.99
N PRO A 670 14.25 9.17 23.60
CA PRO A 670 14.95 10.40 23.22
C PRO A 670 15.46 11.14 24.46
N ILE A 671 16.65 11.74 24.35
CA ILE A 671 17.36 12.34 25.48
C ILE A 671 16.89 13.81 25.64
N LEU A 672 15.79 14.04 26.35
CA LEU A 672 15.09 15.34 26.41
C LEU A 672 14.97 15.98 27.81
N SER A 673 15.29 15.25 28.89
CA SER A 673 15.26 15.74 30.27
C SER A 673 16.65 16.15 30.77
N ASP A 674 16.69 17.09 31.71
CA ASP A 674 17.90 17.54 32.41
C ASP A 674 19.02 18.06 31.47
N MET A 675 18.64 18.73 30.38
CA MET A 675 19.60 19.29 29.41
C MET A 675 20.52 20.35 30.02
N GLY A 676 20.13 20.95 31.14
CA GLY A 676 20.80 22.09 31.77
C GLY A 676 20.24 23.44 31.29
N SER A 677 20.43 24.48 32.08
CA SER A 677 19.86 25.82 31.86
C SER A 677 20.77 26.80 31.12
N TRP A 678 22.02 26.42 30.84
CA TRP A 678 22.99 27.30 30.18
C TRP A 678 22.71 27.41 28.67
N PRO A 679 22.66 28.64 28.11
CA PRO A 679 22.48 28.82 26.68
C PRO A 679 23.70 28.28 25.93
N ILE A 680 23.46 27.48 24.88
CA ILE A 680 24.48 26.83 24.02
C ILE A 680 25.33 25.75 24.73
N LEU A 681 25.94 26.06 25.88
CA LEU A 681 26.82 25.14 26.62
C LEU A 681 26.04 24.21 27.55
N ASN A 682 25.39 23.21 26.97
CA ASN A 682 24.48 22.29 27.66
C ASN A 682 24.57 20.85 27.11
N TRP A 683 23.80 19.91 27.68
CA TRP A 683 23.89 18.48 27.33
C TRP A 683 23.38 18.14 25.91
N LEU A 684 22.73 19.05 25.19
CA LEU A 684 22.41 18.85 23.77
C LEU A 684 23.68 18.70 22.90
N ILE A 685 24.81 19.29 23.31
CA ILE A 685 26.08 19.13 22.60
C ILE A 685 26.52 17.65 22.56
N PRO A 686 26.79 16.97 23.70
CA PRO A 686 27.15 15.56 23.67
C PRO A 686 25.99 14.63 23.25
N ALA A 687 24.71 14.98 23.51
CA ALA A 687 23.57 14.13 23.18
C ALA A 687 23.15 14.17 21.69
N TYR A 688 23.34 15.30 21.00
CA TYR A 688 22.92 15.47 19.59
C TYR A 688 24.05 15.96 18.67
N ALA A 689 24.80 17.01 19.05
CA ALA A 689 25.86 17.54 18.18
C ALA A 689 27.04 16.57 18.01
N LEU A 690 27.40 15.79 19.04
CA LEU A 690 28.44 14.77 18.95
C LEU A 690 28.02 13.59 18.03
N PRO A 691 26.82 12.98 18.15
CA PRO A 691 26.30 12.07 17.13
C PRO A 691 26.29 12.66 15.72
N ALA A 692 25.82 13.90 15.53
CA ALA A 692 25.84 14.57 14.23
C ALA A 692 27.27 14.66 13.65
N LEU A 693 28.25 15.00 14.48
CA LEU A 693 29.67 15.03 14.11
C LEU A 693 30.21 13.63 13.80
N CYS A 694 29.89 12.60 14.58
CA CYS A 694 30.26 11.21 14.32
C CYS A 694 29.75 10.73 12.95
N PHE A 695 28.48 10.99 12.64
CA PHE A 695 27.90 10.63 11.34
C PHE A 695 28.43 11.49 10.18
N ALA A 696 28.76 12.76 10.41
CA ALA A 696 29.45 13.59 9.43
C ALA A 696 30.87 13.06 9.12
N VAL A 697 31.64 12.71 10.15
CA VAL A 697 32.96 12.06 10.01
C VAL A 697 32.85 10.72 9.30
N GLY A 698 31.83 9.91 9.61
CA GLY A 698 31.57 8.65 8.91
C GLY A 698 31.22 8.85 7.43
N ALA A 699 30.34 9.80 7.11
CA ALA A 699 30.02 10.16 5.71
C ALA A 699 31.24 10.68 4.93
N ILE A 700 32.16 11.40 5.58
CA ILE A 700 33.43 11.87 5.01
C ILE A 700 34.42 10.72 4.82
N ALA A 701 34.55 9.82 5.79
CA ALA A 701 35.43 8.65 5.70
C ALA A 701 34.97 7.69 4.58
N LEU A 702 33.65 7.49 4.44
CA LEU A 702 33.04 6.63 3.43
C LEU A 702 33.02 7.25 2.02
N ARG A 703 33.49 8.50 1.83
CA ARG A 703 33.31 9.31 0.60
C ARG A 703 33.71 8.64 -0.72
N GLY A 704 34.67 7.71 -0.69
CA GLY A 704 35.19 7.02 -1.89
C GLY A 704 34.19 6.13 -2.64
N ARG A 705 32.97 5.93 -2.12
CA ARG A 705 31.87 5.29 -2.86
C ARG A 705 30.52 5.91 -2.47
N GLN A 706 29.63 6.05 -3.45
CA GLN A 706 28.21 6.29 -3.24
C GLN A 706 27.50 4.95 -3.03
N ASP A 707 27.06 4.69 -1.80
CA ASP A 707 26.34 3.48 -1.40
C ASP A 707 25.48 3.72 -0.14
N ARG A 708 24.62 2.75 0.18
CA ARG A 708 23.69 2.80 1.33
C ARG A 708 24.37 3.23 2.65
N PRO A 709 25.56 2.71 3.03
CA PRO A 709 26.31 3.21 4.17
C PRO A 709 26.57 4.71 4.19
N ARG A 710 27.08 5.28 3.08
CA ARG A 710 27.34 6.72 3.00
C ARG A 710 26.05 7.53 3.10
N ILE A 711 24.96 7.04 2.49
CA ILE A 711 23.62 7.68 2.54
C ILE A 711 23.08 7.69 3.97
N ILE A 712 23.16 6.57 4.71
CA ILE A 712 22.69 6.48 6.11
C ILE A 712 23.46 7.44 7.01
N HIS A 713 24.79 7.52 6.89
CA HIS A 713 25.59 8.49 7.62
C HIS A 713 25.26 9.95 7.26
N GLN A 714 25.03 10.27 5.98
CA GLN A 714 24.55 11.61 5.60
C GLN A 714 23.17 11.94 6.19
N ALA A 715 22.25 10.97 6.19
CA ALA A 715 20.90 11.15 6.72
C ALA A 715 20.94 11.43 8.23
N LEU A 716 21.74 10.66 8.98
CA LEU A 716 21.85 10.83 10.43
C LEU A 716 22.66 12.07 10.84
N ALA A 717 23.65 12.49 10.05
CA ALA A 717 24.32 13.78 10.25
C ALA A 717 23.36 14.97 10.08
N ALA A 718 22.55 14.97 9.01
CA ALA A 718 21.52 15.99 8.79
C ALA A 718 20.44 15.94 9.89
N PHE A 719 20.02 14.73 10.27
CA PHE A 719 19.01 14.50 11.28
C PHE A 719 19.42 15.04 12.67
N PHE A 720 20.52 14.53 13.25
CA PHE A 720 20.96 14.94 14.58
C PHE A 720 21.37 16.42 14.61
N GLY A 721 21.90 16.96 13.50
CA GLY A 721 22.22 18.39 13.37
C GLY A 721 20.98 19.30 13.38
N ALA A 722 19.90 18.91 12.69
CA ALA A 722 18.63 19.64 12.75
C ALA A 722 17.98 19.52 14.13
N ALA A 723 17.95 18.31 14.71
CA ALA A 723 17.41 18.08 16.05
C ALA A 723 18.15 18.93 17.10
N PHE A 724 19.49 19.02 17.05
CA PHE A 724 20.27 19.92 17.89
C PHE A 724 19.82 21.38 17.76
N ILE A 725 19.69 21.90 16.54
CA ILE A 725 19.31 23.31 16.30
C ILE A 725 17.87 23.60 16.78
N LEU A 726 16.92 22.72 16.49
CA LEU A 726 15.51 22.92 16.89
C LEU A 726 15.31 22.80 18.41
N LEU A 727 15.96 21.82 19.04
CA LEU A 727 15.93 21.68 20.50
C LEU A 727 16.64 22.85 21.20
N GLN A 728 17.71 23.38 20.62
CA GLN A 728 18.42 24.55 21.16
C GLN A 728 17.60 25.85 21.07
N VAL A 729 16.71 25.99 20.07
CA VAL A 729 15.72 27.07 20.02
C VAL A 729 14.64 26.86 21.08
N HIS A 730 14.02 25.68 21.13
CA HIS A 730 12.95 25.36 22.08
C HIS A 730 13.40 25.50 23.54
N GLN A 731 14.63 25.09 23.87
CA GLN A 731 15.24 25.26 25.19
C GLN A 731 15.33 26.73 25.64
N ALA A 732 15.48 27.68 24.71
CA ALA A 732 15.53 29.10 25.04
C ALA A 732 14.18 29.66 25.53
N PHE A 733 13.07 29.00 25.18
CA PHE A 733 11.72 29.38 25.63
C PHE A 733 11.19 28.49 26.78
N VAL A 734 11.55 27.21 26.81
CA VAL A 734 10.99 26.20 27.75
C VAL A 734 11.96 25.83 28.89
N GLY A 735 13.25 26.10 28.75
CA GLY A 735 14.28 25.79 29.74
C GLY A 735 14.82 24.35 29.64
N PRO A 736 15.33 23.77 30.75
CA PRO A 736 16.18 22.57 30.72
C PRO A 736 15.46 21.24 30.42
N ASN A 737 14.13 21.22 30.43
CA ASN A 737 13.32 20.02 30.22
C ASN A 737 12.49 20.15 28.94
N LEU A 738 12.93 19.45 27.89
CA LEU A 738 12.39 19.53 26.53
C LEU A 738 11.36 18.42 26.24
N ALA A 739 10.87 17.75 27.28
CA ALA A 739 9.80 16.79 27.18
C ALA A 739 8.48 17.54 26.89
N PRO A 740 7.69 17.15 25.86
CA PRO A 740 6.50 17.89 25.46
C PRO A 740 5.44 17.84 26.57
N SER A 741 5.21 18.97 27.25
CA SER A 741 4.31 19.05 28.41
C SER A 741 2.97 19.70 28.04
N VAL A 742 1.88 19.01 28.37
CA VAL A 742 0.51 19.52 28.14
C VAL A 742 0.25 20.79 28.96
N ALA A 743 0.87 20.93 30.14
CA ALA A 743 0.78 22.12 30.97
C ALA A 743 1.33 23.38 30.27
N TRP A 744 2.46 23.27 29.54
CA TRP A 744 3.00 24.40 28.78
C TRP A 744 2.09 24.79 27.62
N VAL A 745 1.54 23.82 26.89
CA VAL A 745 0.59 24.10 25.79
C VAL A 745 -0.71 24.72 26.31
N ALA A 746 -1.27 24.20 27.40
CA ALA A 746 -2.45 24.76 28.06
C ALA A 746 -2.19 26.19 28.61
N GLY A 747 -0.96 26.46 29.06
CA GLY A 747 -0.54 27.77 29.55
C GLY A 747 -0.67 28.90 28.52
N HIS A 748 -0.66 28.61 27.20
CA HIS A 748 -0.89 29.62 26.15
C HIS A 748 -2.30 30.22 26.22
N TYR A 749 -3.31 29.38 26.44
CA TYR A 749 -4.71 29.78 26.52
C TYR A 749 -5.06 30.38 27.89
N LEU A 750 -4.38 29.93 28.94
CA LEU A 750 -4.69 30.27 30.34
C LEU A 750 -3.84 31.42 30.91
N THR A 751 -2.65 31.70 30.35
CA THR A 751 -1.74 32.73 30.88
C THR A 751 -1.24 33.66 29.77
N PRO A 752 -1.52 34.98 29.82
CA PRO A 752 -1.19 35.94 28.75
C PRO A 752 0.30 36.35 28.74
N ARG A 753 1.20 35.44 29.14
CA ARG A 753 2.66 35.62 29.22
C ARG A 753 3.47 34.40 28.78
N ASN A 754 2.83 33.31 28.36
CA ASN A 754 3.54 32.18 27.78
C ASN A 754 4.10 32.54 26.39
N TRP A 755 5.36 32.19 26.12
CA TRP A 755 6.08 32.50 24.88
C TRP A 755 5.93 31.41 23.80
N LEU A 756 4.88 30.57 23.88
CA LEU A 756 4.67 29.46 22.95
C LEU A 756 4.45 29.92 21.50
N PHE A 757 3.78 31.06 21.30
CA PHE A 757 3.57 31.67 19.99
C PHE A 757 4.89 32.18 19.40
N GLU A 758 5.72 32.83 20.21
CA GLU A 758 7.07 33.26 19.87
C GLU A 758 8.02 32.08 19.56
N ASP A 759 7.96 31.00 20.34
CA ASP A 759 8.71 29.76 20.10
C ASP A 759 8.34 29.15 18.74
N VAL A 760 7.06 29.00 18.44
CA VAL A 760 6.60 28.47 17.15
C VAL A 760 6.99 29.39 15.97
N ALA A 761 6.98 30.71 16.15
CA ALA A 761 7.51 31.64 15.15
C ALA A 761 9.02 31.48 14.93
N CYS A 762 9.80 31.36 16.02
CA CYS A 762 11.25 31.16 15.96
C CYS A 762 11.63 29.79 15.37
N LEU A 763 10.90 28.73 15.70
CA LEU A 763 11.06 27.39 15.12
C LEU A 763 10.73 27.41 13.62
N THR A 764 9.69 28.14 13.19
CA THR A 764 9.36 28.31 11.77
C THR A 764 10.51 29.00 11.00
N ILE A 765 11.11 30.04 11.60
CA ILE A 765 12.30 30.72 11.05
C ILE A 765 13.52 29.77 11.01
N ALA A 766 13.78 29.04 12.09
CA ALA A 766 14.89 28.09 12.20
C ALA A 766 14.80 26.96 11.16
N LEU A 767 13.59 26.46 10.90
CA LEU A 767 13.33 25.50 9.82
C LEU A 767 13.58 26.12 8.44
N GLY A 768 13.22 27.40 8.22
CA GLY A 768 13.58 28.12 7.00
C GLY A 768 15.09 28.17 6.76
N PHE A 769 15.89 28.46 7.79
CA PHE A 769 17.35 28.41 7.73
C PHE A 769 17.89 26.99 7.49
N LEU A 770 17.42 25.98 8.24
CA LEU A 770 17.81 24.58 8.04
C LEU A 770 17.51 24.10 6.62
N CYS A 771 16.33 24.47 6.09
CA CYS A 771 15.90 24.15 4.75
C CYS A 771 16.83 24.75 3.69
N GLY A 772 17.21 26.02 3.82
CA GLY A 772 18.21 26.68 2.97
C GLY A 772 19.59 26.02 3.06
N VAL A 773 20.08 25.73 4.27
CA VAL A 773 21.38 25.05 4.48
C VAL A 773 21.39 23.64 3.86
N PHE A 774 20.32 22.86 4.02
CA PHE A 774 20.20 21.56 3.40
C PHE A 774 20.02 21.63 1.88
N GLN A 775 19.37 22.67 1.34
CA GLN A 775 19.33 22.91 -0.11
C GLN A 775 20.73 23.22 -0.66
N LEU A 776 21.50 24.08 0.02
CA LEU A 776 22.90 24.40 -0.34
C LEU A 776 23.78 23.15 -0.31
N LEU A 777 23.73 22.37 0.76
CA LEU A 777 24.44 21.10 0.88
C LEU A 777 23.97 20.05 -0.14
N GLY A 778 22.71 20.11 -0.56
CA GLY A 778 22.09 19.24 -1.57
C GLY A 778 22.36 19.62 -3.03
N ARG A 779 23.09 20.71 -3.33
CA ARG A 779 23.43 21.13 -4.70
C ARG A 779 24.31 20.11 -5.45
N ALA A 780 25.14 19.36 -4.75
CA ALA A 780 25.97 18.33 -5.37
C ALA A 780 25.14 17.06 -5.70
N PRO A 781 25.30 16.44 -6.89
CA PRO A 781 24.54 15.23 -7.26
C PRO A 781 24.81 14.05 -6.31
N ASP A 782 25.96 14.05 -5.64
CA ASP A 782 26.39 13.05 -4.66
C ASP A 782 25.82 13.29 -3.23
N ARG A 783 24.84 14.19 -3.10
CA ARG A 783 24.25 14.64 -1.82
C ARG A 783 22.71 14.67 -1.82
N ALA A 784 22.07 13.80 -2.62
CA ALA A 784 20.60 13.69 -2.69
C ALA A 784 19.90 13.56 -1.32
N THR A 785 20.57 12.96 -0.32
CA THR A 785 20.13 12.87 1.08
C THR A 785 19.85 14.23 1.72
N PHE A 786 20.68 15.24 1.47
CA PHE A 786 20.47 16.60 1.99
C PHE A 786 19.32 17.31 1.27
N ARG A 787 19.10 17.04 -0.02
CA ARG A 787 17.91 17.52 -0.73
C ARG A 787 16.60 16.95 -0.13
N ILE A 788 16.62 15.72 0.36
CA ILE A 788 15.48 15.12 1.08
C ILE A 788 15.28 15.78 2.45
N ALA A 789 16.35 16.01 3.21
CA ALA A 789 16.30 16.75 4.48
C ALA A 789 15.76 18.19 4.29
N ALA A 790 16.12 18.86 3.18
CA ALA A 790 15.59 20.17 2.82
C ALA A 790 14.08 20.13 2.55
N ILE A 791 13.59 19.14 1.79
CA ILE A 791 12.15 18.94 1.54
C ILE A 791 11.40 18.66 2.85
N ALA A 792 11.98 17.88 3.77
CA ALA A 792 11.36 17.60 5.05
C ALA A 792 11.32 18.85 5.98
N ALA A 793 12.39 19.64 6.00
CA ALA A 793 12.40 20.93 6.68
C ALA A 793 11.39 21.92 6.08
N ALA A 794 11.21 21.93 4.75
CA ALA A 794 10.20 22.75 4.08
C ALA A 794 8.78 22.32 4.47
N ALA A 795 8.48 21.02 4.46
CA ALA A 795 7.17 20.49 4.86
C ALA A 795 6.85 20.78 6.34
N LEU A 796 7.83 20.66 7.24
CA LEU A 796 7.66 21.00 8.65
C LEU A 796 7.52 22.52 8.87
N MET A 797 8.24 23.34 8.08
CA MET A 797 8.08 24.80 8.08
C MET A 797 6.68 25.21 7.60
N ILE A 798 6.15 24.59 6.54
CA ILE A 798 4.75 24.76 6.11
C ILE A 798 3.78 24.34 7.23
N LEU A 799 4.04 23.23 7.92
CA LEU A 799 3.20 22.72 9.00
C LEU A 799 3.13 23.71 10.18
N LEU A 800 4.26 24.28 10.61
CA LEU A 800 4.27 25.29 11.68
C LEU A 800 3.71 26.64 11.22
N ALA A 801 3.98 27.07 9.98
CA ALA A 801 3.46 28.33 9.45
C ALA A 801 1.93 28.30 9.25
N VAL A 802 1.40 27.25 8.61
CA VAL A 802 -0.01 27.16 8.22
C VAL A 802 -0.87 26.47 9.30
N GLY A 803 -0.41 25.35 9.86
CA GLY A 803 -1.14 24.64 10.91
C GLY A 803 -0.95 25.26 12.29
N GLY A 804 0.30 25.61 12.64
CA GLY A 804 0.65 26.27 13.90
C GLY A 804 0.16 27.71 13.97
N LEU A 805 0.89 28.64 13.35
CA LEU A 805 0.56 30.08 13.37
C LEU A 805 -0.74 30.40 12.64
N GLY A 806 -1.04 29.70 11.53
CA GLY A 806 -2.25 29.92 10.75
C GLY A 806 -3.54 29.40 11.39
N GLY A 807 -3.46 28.35 12.20
CA GLY A 807 -4.59 27.67 12.83
C GLY A 807 -4.52 27.67 14.36
N LEU A 808 -3.70 26.76 14.91
CA LEU A 808 -3.69 26.42 16.34
C LEU A 808 -3.42 27.60 17.29
N PHE A 809 -2.48 28.49 16.93
CA PHE A 809 -2.07 29.63 17.74
C PHE A 809 -2.50 30.97 17.09
N ASN A 810 -3.56 30.94 16.30
CA ASN A 810 -4.12 32.11 15.64
C ASN A 810 -5.12 32.81 16.58
N PRO A 811 -4.94 34.10 16.94
CA PRO A 811 -5.86 34.83 17.81
C PRO A 811 -7.32 34.94 17.33
N LEU A 812 -7.60 34.62 16.06
CA LEU A 812 -8.95 34.47 15.53
C LEU A 812 -9.67 33.20 16.02
N PHE A 813 -8.91 32.14 16.34
CA PHE A 813 -9.44 30.82 16.69
C PHE A 813 -9.12 30.43 18.15
N ASP A 814 -7.97 30.85 18.69
CA ASP A 814 -7.55 30.51 20.06
C ASP A 814 -8.18 31.41 21.16
N GLY A 815 -8.84 32.51 20.77
CA GLY A 815 -9.53 33.44 21.67
C GLY A 815 -8.62 34.33 22.52
N THR A 816 -7.30 34.22 22.39
CA THR A 816 -6.36 34.97 23.23
C THR A 816 -6.32 36.45 22.82
N ALA A 817 -6.53 37.36 23.78
CA ALA A 817 -6.67 38.79 23.49
C ALA A 817 -5.38 39.42 22.90
N VAL A 818 -5.50 40.08 21.76
CA VAL A 818 -4.42 40.80 21.08
C VAL A 818 -4.30 42.20 21.68
N ASN A 819 -3.63 42.28 22.82
CA ASN A 819 -3.36 43.54 23.53
C ASN A 819 -2.22 44.32 22.85
N GLY A 820 -2.37 45.65 22.77
CA GLY A 820 -1.42 46.56 22.14
C GLY A 820 -2.06 47.43 21.06
N TRP A 821 -1.25 48.20 20.33
CA TRP A 821 -1.73 48.94 19.15
C TRP A 821 -1.97 47.96 17.99
N PRO A 822 -2.90 48.21 17.04
CA PRO A 822 -3.23 47.24 15.98
C PRO A 822 -2.05 46.75 15.11
N ILE A 823 -0.97 47.52 15.02
CA ILE A 823 0.26 47.15 14.29
C ILE A 823 1.38 46.69 15.26
N LEU A 824 1.57 47.41 16.36
CA LEU A 824 2.61 47.14 17.36
C LEU A 824 2.07 46.24 18.48
N ASN A 825 1.89 44.97 18.14
CA ASN A 825 1.53 43.88 19.06
C ASN A 825 2.07 42.54 18.53
N ARG A 826 1.75 41.41 19.19
CA ARG A 826 2.24 40.08 18.78
C ARG A 826 1.92 39.66 17.34
N LEU A 827 0.88 40.20 16.69
CA LEU A 827 0.62 39.96 15.27
C LEU A 827 1.79 40.39 14.37
N LEU A 828 2.69 41.28 14.84
CA LEU A 828 3.92 41.64 14.15
C LEU A 828 4.83 40.42 13.88
N TRP A 829 4.76 39.34 14.67
CA TRP A 829 5.53 38.12 14.42
C TRP A 829 5.12 37.40 13.13
N TYR A 830 3.87 37.49 12.68
CA TYR A 830 3.48 36.98 11.36
C TYR A 830 4.24 37.71 10.25
N VAL A 831 4.32 39.03 10.36
CA VAL A 831 5.02 39.89 9.38
C VAL A 831 6.55 39.70 9.49
N ALA A 832 7.10 39.59 10.70
CA ALA A 832 8.53 39.40 10.92
C ALA A 832 9.03 38.02 10.45
N ALA A 833 8.35 36.93 10.84
CA ALA A 833 8.66 35.59 10.35
C ALA A 833 8.46 35.50 8.83
N GLY A 834 7.37 36.09 8.32
CA GLY A 834 7.12 36.18 6.89
C GLY A 834 8.22 36.92 6.12
N ALA A 835 8.69 38.06 6.63
CA ALA A 835 9.78 38.83 6.03
C ALA A 835 11.14 38.09 6.06
N VAL A 836 11.47 37.42 7.17
CA VAL A 836 12.70 36.63 7.27
C VAL A 836 12.66 35.46 6.29
N LEU A 837 11.56 34.69 6.26
CA LEU A 837 11.36 33.62 5.27
C LEU A 837 11.43 34.18 3.84
N GLY A 838 10.76 35.30 3.55
CA GLY A 838 10.79 35.95 2.24
C GLY A 838 12.21 36.32 1.80
N SER A 839 13.05 36.83 2.71
CA SER A 839 14.44 37.15 2.42
C SER A 839 15.30 35.91 2.12
N ILE A 840 15.04 34.78 2.80
CA ILE A 840 15.70 33.49 2.56
C ILE A 840 15.23 32.91 1.21
N GLY A 841 13.93 32.92 0.95
CA GLY A 841 13.33 32.46 -0.31
C GLY A 841 13.83 33.25 -1.53
N TYR A 842 13.91 34.58 -1.40
CA TYR A 842 14.47 35.47 -2.43
C TYR A 842 15.95 35.19 -2.70
N ARG A 843 16.78 35.05 -1.67
CA ARG A 843 18.21 34.69 -1.84
C ARG A 843 18.40 33.30 -2.46
N LEU A 844 17.53 32.33 -2.14
CA LEU A 844 17.60 30.98 -2.71
C LEU A 844 17.10 30.91 -4.16
N SER A 845 16.13 31.75 -4.54
CA SER A 845 15.57 31.78 -5.90
C SER A 845 16.40 32.63 -6.87
N ALA A 846 17.14 33.64 -6.37
CA ALA A 846 18.06 34.45 -7.15
C ALA A 846 19.18 33.63 -7.81
N ASP A 847 19.70 32.61 -7.12
CA ASP A 847 20.68 31.68 -7.71
C ASP A 847 20.01 30.78 -8.78
N HIS A 848 18.99 30.02 -8.40
CA HIS A 848 18.29 29.03 -9.23
C HIS A 848 16.84 28.84 -8.74
N ARG A 849 15.87 28.75 -9.66
CA ARG A 849 14.49 28.35 -9.31
C ARG A 849 14.48 26.96 -8.66
N SER A 850 13.82 26.83 -7.51
CA SER A 850 13.66 25.56 -6.82
C SER A 850 12.33 25.48 -6.06
N PRO A 851 11.70 24.30 -5.96
CA PRO A 851 10.44 24.14 -5.23
C PRO A 851 10.58 24.41 -3.72
N ILE A 852 11.81 24.43 -3.21
CA ILE A 852 12.13 24.76 -1.82
C ILE A 852 12.14 26.28 -1.61
N ALA A 853 12.76 27.03 -2.52
CA ALA A 853 12.74 28.49 -2.50
C ALA A 853 11.31 29.02 -2.73
N ASP A 854 10.56 28.38 -3.63
CA ASP A 854 9.12 28.59 -3.80
C ASP A 854 8.38 28.34 -2.48
N ALA A 855 8.52 27.16 -1.85
CA ALA A 855 7.84 26.81 -0.59
C ALA A 855 8.10 27.80 0.55
N ILE A 856 9.36 28.24 0.74
CA ILE A 856 9.74 29.26 1.72
C ILE A 856 9.04 30.60 1.40
N SER A 857 8.99 30.98 0.13
CA SER A 857 8.29 32.19 -0.34
C SER A 857 6.77 32.09 -0.19
N SER A 858 6.19 30.89 -0.29
CA SER A 858 4.76 30.64 -0.05
C SER A 858 4.36 30.96 1.38
N CYS A 859 5.12 30.45 2.35
CA CYS A 859 4.86 30.69 3.77
C CYS A 859 5.12 32.16 4.15
N ALA A 860 6.09 32.81 3.50
CA ALA A 860 6.28 34.25 3.62
C ALA A 860 5.03 35.04 3.24
N VAL A 861 4.49 34.82 2.03
CA VAL A 861 3.27 35.50 1.56
C VAL A 861 2.06 35.15 2.43
N PHE A 862 1.88 33.87 2.80
CA PHE A 862 0.79 33.42 3.67
C PHE A 862 0.78 34.14 5.02
N LEU A 863 1.93 34.15 5.73
CA LEU A 863 2.01 34.77 7.06
C LEU A 863 1.79 36.28 6.98
N VAL A 864 2.37 36.98 5.99
CA VAL A 864 2.16 38.43 5.80
C VAL A 864 0.68 38.74 5.49
N SER A 865 0.05 38.00 4.57
CA SER A 865 -1.37 38.21 4.22
C SER A 865 -2.31 37.92 5.39
N LEU A 866 -2.06 36.84 6.16
CA LEU A 866 -2.84 36.51 7.35
C LEU A 866 -2.68 37.60 8.42
N GLY A 867 -1.45 38.02 8.70
CA GLY A 867 -1.15 39.11 9.64
C GLY A 867 -1.93 40.39 9.29
N ALA A 868 -1.94 40.79 8.02
CA ALA A 868 -2.70 41.95 7.55
C ALA A 868 -4.21 41.82 7.79
N VAL A 869 -4.82 40.67 7.50
CA VAL A 869 -6.26 40.42 7.76
C VAL A 869 -6.57 40.47 9.26
N LEU A 870 -5.72 39.89 10.10
CA LEU A 870 -5.90 39.91 11.55
C LEU A 870 -5.74 41.32 12.14
N MET A 871 -4.80 42.12 11.64
CA MET A 871 -4.62 43.53 12.04
C MET A 871 -5.81 44.41 11.63
N VAL A 872 -6.37 44.22 10.42
CA VAL A 872 -7.61 44.90 9.99
C VAL A 872 -8.78 44.50 10.88
N ARG A 873 -8.94 43.20 11.17
CA ARG A 873 -9.99 42.72 12.08
C ARG A 873 -9.84 43.30 13.49
N GLN A 874 -8.61 43.40 14.01
CA GLN A 874 -8.32 44.03 15.30
C GLN A 874 -8.68 45.53 15.33
N ALA A 875 -8.52 46.24 14.21
CA ALA A 875 -8.83 47.66 14.12
C ALA A 875 -10.36 47.95 14.19
N PHE A 876 -11.20 47.03 13.70
CA PHE A 876 -12.67 47.20 13.71
C PHE A 876 -13.40 46.44 14.83
N ALA A 877 -12.92 45.26 15.23
CA ALA A 877 -13.51 44.45 16.31
C ALA A 877 -12.81 44.61 17.68
N GLY A 878 -11.64 45.28 17.72
CA GLY A 878 -10.87 45.49 18.94
C GLY A 878 -9.96 44.31 19.34
N PRO A 879 -9.47 44.27 20.59
CA PRO A 879 -8.47 43.28 21.05
C PRO A 879 -8.93 41.81 21.06
N ARG A 880 -10.23 41.51 20.93
CA ARG A 880 -10.74 40.14 20.83
C ARG A 880 -11.18 39.88 19.39
N LEU A 881 -10.47 39.00 18.67
CA LEU A 881 -10.76 38.72 17.26
C LEU A 881 -11.85 37.66 17.05
N VAL A 882 -12.10 36.81 18.04
CA VAL A 882 -13.22 35.84 18.03
C VAL A 882 -14.55 36.60 17.93
N PRO A 883 -15.43 36.25 16.96
CA PRO A 883 -16.76 36.86 16.86
C PRO A 883 -17.58 36.53 18.11
N VAL A 884 -18.20 37.56 18.71
CA VAL A 884 -18.95 37.40 19.98
C VAL A 884 -20.23 36.58 19.78
N ASP A 885 -20.85 36.70 18.60
CA ASP A 885 -22.01 35.92 18.16
C ASP A 885 -21.85 35.49 16.70
N ALA A 886 -22.48 34.39 16.30
CA ALA A 886 -22.60 34.02 14.88
C ALA A 886 -23.29 35.12 14.04
N ASN A 887 -24.16 35.91 14.69
CA ASN A 887 -24.83 37.07 14.09
C ASN A 887 -23.97 38.36 14.09
N SER A 888 -22.77 38.38 14.66
CA SER A 888 -21.97 39.60 14.82
C SER A 888 -21.40 40.15 13.50
N VAL A 889 -21.17 39.31 12.48
CA VAL A 889 -20.72 39.78 11.16
C VAL A 889 -21.85 40.56 10.48
N GLY A 890 -21.73 41.89 10.52
CA GLY A 890 -22.71 42.80 9.93
C GLY A 890 -22.75 42.68 8.40
N TYR A 891 -23.89 43.01 7.80
CA TYR A 891 -24.06 43.03 6.33
C TYR A 891 -22.95 43.86 5.63
N PHE A 892 -22.60 45.00 6.21
CA PHE A 892 -21.51 45.86 5.75
C PHE A 892 -20.11 45.30 6.04
N GLU A 893 -19.92 44.56 7.14
CA GLU A 893 -18.62 43.91 7.45
C GLU A 893 -18.32 42.79 6.42
N ALA A 894 -19.32 41.99 6.07
CA ALA A 894 -19.21 40.97 5.03
C ALA A 894 -18.79 41.56 3.67
N ILE A 895 -19.38 42.70 3.30
CA ILE A 895 -19.01 43.47 2.10
C ILE A 895 -17.57 44.00 2.21
N MET A 896 -17.19 44.62 3.34
CA MET A 896 -15.84 45.17 3.53
C MET A 896 -14.75 44.08 3.55
N ILE A 897 -14.99 42.92 4.16
CA ILE A 897 -14.05 41.78 4.10
C ILE A 897 -13.91 41.26 2.66
N THR A 898 -15.01 41.22 1.88
CA THR A 898 -14.95 40.90 0.44
C THR A 898 -14.04 41.87 -0.31
N ILE A 899 -14.17 43.18 -0.05
CA ILE A 899 -13.35 44.23 -0.68
C ILE A 899 -11.88 44.12 -0.25
N VAL A 900 -11.58 43.85 1.02
CA VAL A 900 -10.21 43.67 1.52
C VAL A 900 -9.56 42.42 0.91
N LEU A 901 -10.28 41.31 0.77
CA LEU A 901 -9.77 40.10 0.09
C LEU A 901 -9.49 40.36 -1.40
N LEU A 902 -10.34 41.12 -2.08
CA LEU A 902 -10.09 41.56 -3.47
C LEU A 902 -8.85 42.47 -3.55
N ALA A 903 -8.69 43.43 -2.63
CA ALA A 903 -7.51 44.30 -2.57
C ALA A 903 -6.21 43.52 -2.30
N LEU A 904 -6.24 42.56 -1.36
CA LEU A 904 -5.11 41.66 -1.09
C LEU A 904 -4.79 40.75 -2.30
N THR A 905 -5.80 40.34 -3.06
CA THR A 905 -5.60 39.60 -4.33
C THR A 905 -4.82 40.45 -5.34
N VAL A 906 -5.15 41.74 -5.48
CA VAL A 906 -4.41 42.67 -6.36
C VAL A 906 -3.00 42.96 -5.83
N ALA A 907 -2.83 43.14 -4.51
CA ALA A 907 -1.51 43.34 -3.90
C ALA A 907 -0.60 42.11 -4.07
N ALA A 908 -1.13 40.89 -3.91
CA ALA A 908 -0.39 39.67 -4.18
C ALA A 908 -0.06 39.49 -5.68
N HIS A 909 -0.90 40.01 -6.59
CA HIS A 909 -0.60 40.01 -8.03
C HIS A 909 0.60 40.91 -8.35
N LEU A 910 0.66 42.12 -7.78
CA LEU A 910 1.82 43.01 -7.91
C LEU A 910 3.11 42.32 -7.42
N TRP A 911 3.04 41.56 -6.31
CA TRP A 911 4.18 40.77 -5.82
C TRP A 911 4.55 39.59 -6.73
N ASN A 912 3.56 38.89 -7.28
CA ASN A 912 3.76 37.82 -8.26
C ASN A 912 4.53 38.30 -9.49
N ASP A 913 4.24 39.52 -9.97
CA ASP A 913 4.81 40.01 -11.23
C ASP A 913 6.30 40.35 -11.10
N ILE A 914 6.74 40.73 -9.88
CA ILE A 914 8.14 40.94 -9.51
C ILE A 914 8.89 39.60 -9.41
N GLY A 915 8.32 38.61 -8.70
CA GLY A 915 9.01 37.33 -8.42
C GLY A 915 8.84 36.24 -9.49
N ARG A 916 7.78 36.30 -10.30
CA ARG A 916 7.33 35.28 -11.27
C ARG A 916 7.38 33.84 -10.73
N GLY A 917 7.04 33.64 -9.46
CA GLY A 917 7.08 32.37 -8.75
C GLY A 917 5.76 31.59 -8.86
N ALA A 918 5.81 30.27 -9.00
CA ALA A 918 4.61 29.45 -9.21
C ALA A 918 3.64 29.53 -8.03
N VAL A 919 4.15 29.65 -6.81
CA VAL A 919 3.32 29.72 -5.59
C VAL A 919 2.94 31.16 -5.20
N ALA A 920 3.65 32.18 -5.70
CA ALA A 920 3.14 33.55 -5.67
C ALA A 920 1.83 33.62 -6.48
N ARG A 921 1.83 33.08 -7.70
CA ARG A 921 0.61 32.92 -8.52
C ARG A 921 -0.48 32.12 -7.80
N PHE A 922 -0.13 31.06 -7.08
CA PHE A 922 -1.06 30.25 -6.29
C PHE A 922 -1.65 31.02 -5.10
N ALA A 923 -0.88 31.88 -4.42
CA ALA A 923 -1.40 32.75 -3.36
C ALA A 923 -2.42 33.76 -3.90
N VAL A 924 -2.19 34.33 -5.09
CA VAL A 924 -3.17 35.19 -5.79
C VAL A 924 -4.44 34.41 -6.12
N LEU A 925 -4.32 33.18 -6.63
CA LEU A 925 -5.46 32.30 -6.88
C LEU A 925 -6.25 32.03 -5.57
N ILE A 926 -5.58 31.66 -4.48
CA ILE A 926 -6.22 31.41 -3.17
C ILE A 926 -6.96 32.64 -2.66
N LEU A 927 -6.33 33.82 -2.64
CA LEU A 927 -6.94 35.04 -2.09
C LEU A 927 -8.21 35.43 -2.87
N GLY A 928 -8.19 35.29 -4.21
CA GLY A 928 -9.35 35.58 -5.04
C GLY A 928 -10.43 34.49 -4.97
N PHE A 929 -10.07 33.20 -4.87
CA PHE A 929 -11.04 32.14 -4.59
C PHE A 929 -11.69 32.32 -3.21
N LEU A 930 -10.92 32.75 -2.20
CA LEU A 930 -11.42 33.08 -0.86
C LEU A 930 -12.37 34.29 -0.91
N ALA A 931 -12.08 35.32 -1.71
CA ALA A 931 -13.00 36.44 -1.92
C ALA A 931 -14.35 35.99 -2.53
N VAL A 932 -14.32 35.11 -3.55
CA VAL A 932 -15.54 34.56 -4.17
C VAL A 932 -16.30 33.65 -3.20
N ALA A 933 -15.61 32.76 -2.50
CA ALA A 933 -16.23 31.84 -1.53
C ALA A 933 -16.83 32.59 -0.34
N TRP A 934 -16.13 33.61 0.18
CA TRP A 934 -16.64 34.47 1.25
C TRP A 934 -17.89 35.24 0.83
N ALA A 935 -17.89 35.84 -0.36
CA ALA A 935 -19.07 36.55 -0.88
C ALA A 935 -20.28 35.60 -1.10
N ALA A 936 -20.04 34.40 -1.62
CA ALA A 936 -21.07 33.38 -1.82
C ALA A 936 -21.64 32.87 -0.49
N LEU A 937 -20.79 32.62 0.52
CA LEU A 937 -21.22 32.12 1.82
C LEU A 937 -21.90 33.20 2.67
N THR A 938 -21.38 34.43 2.68
CA THR A 938 -21.95 35.50 3.51
C THR A 938 -23.14 36.21 2.88
N ILE A 939 -23.05 36.66 1.62
CA ILE A 939 -24.15 37.39 0.96
C ILE A 939 -25.02 36.47 0.07
N GLY A 940 -24.46 35.43 -0.53
CA GLY A 940 -25.26 34.44 -1.27
C GLY A 940 -26.14 33.56 -0.38
N LEU A 941 -25.68 33.23 0.83
CA LEU A 941 -26.36 32.32 1.77
C LEU A 941 -26.73 33.01 3.10
N ALA A 942 -25.76 33.31 3.98
CA ALA A 942 -26.02 33.64 5.38
C ALA A 942 -26.77 34.96 5.65
N ARG A 943 -26.72 35.92 4.70
CA ARG A 943 -27.39 37.23 4.74
C ARG A 943 -28.24 37.48 3.49
N ASN A 944 -28.81 36.41 2.94
CA ASN A 944 -29.69 36.47 1.78
C ASN A 944 -31.13 36.75 2.24
N PRO A 945 -31.80 37.83 1.77
CA PRO A 945 -33.17 38.18 2.17
C PRO A 945 -34.24 37.10 2.04
N PHE A 946 -34.03 36.10 1.18
CA PHE A 946 -34.94 34.96 1.05
C PHE A 946 -34.68 33.85 2.08
N LEU A 947 -33.46 33.77 2.62
CA LEU A 947 -33.02 32.70 3.54
C LEU A 947 -32.94 33.16 5.00
N ASP A 948 -32.61 34.43 5.24
CA ASP A 948 -32.55 35.03 6.58
C ASP A 948 -33.88 35.66 7.04
N GLY A 949 -34.92 35.60 6.20
CA GLY A 949 -36.27 36.09 6.47
C GLY A 949 -36.39 37.61 6.61
N SER A 950 -35.32 38.38 6.40
CA SER A 950 -35.35 39.82 6.65
C SER A 950 -36.17 40.57 5.58
N GLY A 951 -36.93 41.60 5.99
CA GLY A 951 -37.87 42.30 5.10
C GLY A 951 -37.18 43.05 3.94
N VAL A 952 -37.73 42.95 2.72
CA VAL A 952 -37.26 43.72 1.55
C VAL A 952 -38.20 44.89 1.30
N PHE A 953 -37.97 45.97 2.06
CA PHE A 953 -38.75 47.20 1.93
C PHE A 953 -38.27 48.04 0.73
N GLY A 954 -39.22 48.52 -0.07
CA GLY A 954 -39.02 49.34 -1.26
C GLY A 954 -39.84 48.85 -2.45
N PRO A 955 -39.82 49.57 -3.59
CA PRO A 955 -40.34 49.06 -4.86
C PRO A 955 -39.57 47.82 -5.33
N VAL A 956 -40.18 47.05 -6.25
CA VAL A 956 -39.63 45.81 -6.82
C VAL A 956 -38.14 45.93 -7.14
N ILE A 957 -37.73 46.97 -7.88
CA ILE A 957 -36.36 47.12 -8.41
C ILE A 957 -35.41 47.89 -7.46
N PHE A 958 -35.92 48.87 -6.70
CA PHE A 958 -35.10 49.82 -5.92
C PHE A 958 -35.15 49.53 -4.42
N ASN A 959 -34.38 48.53 -3.99
CA ASN A 959 -34.30 48.10 -2.60
C ASN A 959 -32.90 47.53 -2.26
N ARG A 960 -32.71 47.02 -1.04
CA ARG A 960 -31.41 46.53 -0.54
C ARG A 960 -30.80 45.35 -1.32
N ILE A 961 -31.58 44.59 -2.10
CA ILE A 961 -31.05 43.55 -3.00
C ILE A 961 -30.08 44.18 -4.02
N LEU A 962 -30.40 45.38 -4.51
CA LEU A 962 -29.55 46.13 -5.45
C LEU A 962 -28.23 46.58 -4.80
N TRP A 963 -28.25 47.02 -3.55
CA TRP A 963 -27.04 47.48 -2.84
C TRP A 963 -26.13 46.35 -2.38
N GLY A 964 -26.66 45.15 -2.11
CA GLY A 964 -25.84 43.95 -1.91
C GLY A 964 -25.36 43.38 -3.24
N TYR A 965 -26.24 42.63 -3.90
CA TYR A 965 -25.88 41.83 -5.08
C TYR A 965 -25.42 42.69 -6.26
N GLY A 966 -25.99 43.89 -6.44
CA GLY A 966 -25.55 44.83 -7.49
C GLY A 966 -24.16 45.40 -7.22
N ALA A 967 -23.90 45.95 -6.03
CA ALA A 967 -22.58 46.49 -5.71
C ALA A 967 -21.48 45.42 -5.72
N ILE A 968 -21.77 44.21 -5.24
CA ILE A 968 -20.87 43.05 -5.31
C ILE A 968 -20.65 42.60 -6.76
N ALA A 969 -21.69 42.59 -7.59
CA ALA A 969 -21.56 42.29 -9.01
C ALA A 969 -20.67 43.32 -9.74
N VAL A 970 -20.74 44.60 -9.38
CA VAL A 970 -19.86 45.67 -9.88
C VAL A 970 -18.43 45.50 -9.34
N ALA A 971 -18.23 45.21 -8.05
CA ALA A 971 -16.90 45.01 -7.47
C ALA A 971 -16.14 43.83 -8.11
N PHE A 972 -16.81 42.69 -8.31
CA PHE A 972 -16.23 41.57 -9.04
C PHE A 972 -16.04 41.88 -10.54
N ALA A 973 -16.93 42.67 -11.17
CA ALA A 973 -16.72 43.10 -12.56
C ALA A 973 -15.50 44.02 -12.69
N ALA A 974 -15.27 44.94 -11.75
CA ALA A 974 -14.10 45.82 -11.71
C ALA A 974 -12.80 45.03 -11.49
N ALA A 975 -12.79 44.10 -10.53
CA ALA A 975 -11.64 43.22 -10.32
C ALA A 975 -11.36 42.30 -11.53
N SER A 976 -12.42 41.80 -12.19
CA SER A 976 -12.33 41.05 -13.46
C SER A 976 -11.77 41.91 -14.61
N TRP A 977 -12.12 43.19 -14.64
CA TRP A 977 -11.61 44.15 -15.62
C TRP A 977 -10.14 44.52 -15.37
N TRP A 978 -9.70 44.63 -14.11
CA TRP A 978 -8.28 44.91 -13.79
C TRP A 978 -7.38 43.69 -14.09
N LEU A 979 -7.82 42.47 -13.75
CA LEU A 979 -7.12 41.21 -14.05
C LEU A 979 -7.15 40.80 -15.54
N LYS A 980 -7.31 41.77 -16.44
CA LYS A 980 -7.82 41.56 -17.80
C LYS A 980 -7.03 40.54 -18.62
N ASP A 981 -5.70 40.53 -18.52
CA ASP A 981 -4.86 39.76 -19.44
C ASP A 981 -3.79 38.86 -18.78
N GLN A 982 -3.52 38.98 -17.48
CA GLN A 982 -2.51 38.16 -16.80
C GLN A 982 -3.05 36.89 -16.10
N LEU A 983 -4.23 36.98 -15.46
CA LEU A 983 -4.77 35.89 -14.62
C LEU A 983 -6.19 35.49 -15.05
N PRO A 984 -6.32 34.75 -16.17
CA PRO A 984 -7.62 34.43 -16.76
C PRO A 984 -8.54 33.69 -15.78
N GLN A 985 -8.05 32.72 -15.00
CA GLN A 985 -8.89 31.96 -14.07
C GLN A 985 -9.62 32.84 -13.05
N LEU A 986 -8.96 33.86 -12.48
CA LEU A 986 -9.58 34.80 -11.55
C LEU A 986 -10.51 35.79 -12.24
N LYS A 987 -10.08 36.38 -13.36
CA LYS A 987 -10.95 37.19 -14.23
C LYS A 987 -12.26 36.46 -14.53
N ARG A 988 -12.15 35.16 -14.84
CA ARG A 988 -13.26 34.26 -15.17
C ARG A 988 -14.12 33.96 -13.94
N GLY A 989 -13.52 33.59 -12.81
CA GLY A 989 -14.21 33.38 -11.52
C GLY A 989 -14.98 34.62 -11.03
N PHE A 990 -14.36 35.80 -11.09
CA PHE A 990 -14.99 37.07 -10.76
C PHE A 990 -16.10 37.44 -11.75
N SER A 991 -15.93 37.20 -13.06
CA SER A 991 -17.00 37.38 -14.05
C SER A 991 -18.19 36.45 -13.80
N THR A 992 -17.95 35.20 -13.39
CA THR A 992 -19.03 34.28 -13.00
C THR A 992 -19.70 34.67 -11.68
N ALA A 993 -18.94 35.14 -10.68
CA ALA A 993 -19.51 35.65 -9.43
C ALA A 993 -20.39 36.89 -9.65
N SER A 994 -19.96 37.80 -10.53
CA SER A 994 -20.74 38.97 -10.96
C SER A 994 -22.06 38.57 -11.65
N LYS A 995 -22.01 37.61 -12.60
CA LYS A 995 -23.20 37.07 -13.26
C LYS A 995 -24.14 36.31 -12.31
N ALA A 996 -23.59 35.54 -11.37
CA ALA A 996 -24.36 34.80 -10.38
C ALA A 996 -25.08 35.73 -9.40
N ALA A 997 -24.42 36.80 -8.93
CA ALA A 997 -25.04 37.83 -8.11
C ALA A 997 -26.18 38.54 -8.87
N ALA A 998 -25.99 38.87 -10.16
CA ALA A 998 -27.03 39.46 -10.99
C ALA A 998 -28.24 38.51 -11.23
N LEU A 999 -27.99 37.22 -11.49
CA LEU A 999 -29.05 36.22 -11.70
C LEU A 999 -29.80 35.88 -10.40
N MET A 1000 -29.10 35.79 -9.27
CA MET A 1000 -29.73 35.68 -7.94
C MET A 1000 -30.61 36.90 -7.67
N GLY A 1001 -30.13 38.11 -7.98
CA GLY A 1001 -30.95 39.32 -7.96
C GLY A 1001 -32.22 39.17 -8.79
N ALA A 1002 -32.12 38.73 -10.05
CA ALA A 1002 -33.28 38.52 -10.92
C ALA A 1002 -34.29 37.49 -10.37
N PHE A 1003 -33.84 36.39 -9.77
CA PHE A 1003 -34.72 35.42 -9.10
C PHE A 1003 -35.46 36.06 -7.91
N LEU A 1004 -34.75 36.76 -7.03
CA LEU A 1004 -35.34 37.44 -5.88
C LEU A 1004 -36.36 38.51 -6.31
N LEU A 1005 -36.13 39.18 -7.44
CA LEU A 1005 -37.05 40.14 -8.06
C LEU A 1005 -38.32 39.48 -8.61
N ILE A 1006 -38.22 38.33 -9.29
CA ILE A 1006 -39.39 37.58 -9.77
C ILE A 1006 -40.22 37.07 -8.59
N ARG A 1007 -39.56 36.53 -7.55
CA ARG A 1007 -40.24 36.04 -6.34
C ARG A 1007 -40.92 37.17 -5.56
N HIS A 1008 -40.31 38.35 -5.49
CA HIS A 1008 -40.97 39.56 -4.98
C HIS A 1008 -42.21 39.96 -5.80
N GLY A 1009 -42.27 39.62 -7.09
CA GLY A 1009 -43.43 39.85 -7.96
C GLY A 1009 -44.62 38.94 -7.66
N PHE A 1010 -44.40 37.68 -7.27
CA PHE A 1010 -45.47 36.75 -6.89
C PHE A 1010 -45.84 36.82 -5.39
N HIS A 1011 -44.90 37.16 -4.49
CA HIS A 1011 -45.07 37.06 -3.04
C HIS A 1011 -44.95 38.39 -2.26
N GLY A 1012 -44.40 39.46 -2.87
CA GLY A 1012 -44.30 40.79 -2.26
C GLY A 1012 -43.08 41.01 -1.33
N ALA A 1013 -43.23 41.91 -0.36
CA ALA A 1013 -42.14 42.44 0.48
C ALA A 1013 -41.44 41.40 1.39
N TYR A 1014 -42.12 40.27 1.64
CA TYR A 1014 -41.55 39.07 2.24
C TYR A 1014 -41.45 38.00 1.16
N LEU A 1015 -40.23 37.52 0.90
CA LEU A 1015 -39.95 36.54 -0.17
C LEU A 1015 -40.35 35.11 0.20
N VAL A 1016 -40.91 34.93 1.41
CA VAL A 1016 -41.38 33.67 1.99
C VAL A 1016 -42.85 33.88 2.35
N SER A 1017 -43.70 32.95 1.97
CA SER A 1017 -45.14 32.94 2.22
C SER A 1017 -45.63 31.50 2.37
N ASP A 1018 -46.77 31.31 3.04
CA ASP A 1018 -47.29 29.97 3.35
C ASP A 1018 -47.88 29.23 2.13
N VAL A 1019 -48.15 29.93 1.03
CA VAL A 1019 -48.63 29.33 -0.24
C VAL A 1019 -47.46 28.64 -0.97
N PRO A 1020 -47.59 27.35 -1.36
CA PRO A 1020 -46.54 26.61 -2.08
C PRO A 1020 -46.37 27.06 -3.53
N ILE A 1021 -45.28 26.61 -4.18
CA ILE A 1021 -45.04 26.84 -5.61
C ILE A 1021 -46.16 26.20 -6.42
N THR A 1022 -46.93 27.00 -7.13
CA THR A 1022 -48.15 26.52 -7.82
C THR A 1022 -47.82 25.75 -9.11
N LEU A 1023 -48.70 24.85 -9.55
CA LEU A 1023 -48.56 24.11 -10.81
C LEU A 1023 -48.48 25.01 -12.05
N ALA A 1024 -49.05 26.22 -11.98
CA ALA A 1024 -48.93 27.24 -13.03
C ALA A 1024 -47.57 27.96 -12.97
N GLU A 1025 -47.10 28.34 -11.78
CA GLU A 1025 -45.77 28.94 -11.56
C GLU A 1025 -44.64 27.98 -12.00
N SER A 1026 -44.75 26.70 -11.63
CA SER A 1026 -43.80 25.66 -12.04
C SER A 1026 -43.83 25.40 -13.55
N GLY A 1027 -45.02 25.41 -14.17
CA GLY A 1027 -45.19 25.36 -15.63
C GLY A 1027 -44.56 26.56 -16.35
N VAL A 1028 -44.61 27.76 -15.76
CA VAL A 1028 -43.91 28.95 -16.27
C VAL A 1028 -42.38 28.81 -16.14
N TYR A 1029 -41.85 28.37 -15.00
CA TYR A 1029 -40.41 28.11 -14.85
C TYR A 1029 -39.91 27.02 -15.81
N ALA A 1030 -40.66 25.92 -15.99
CA ALA A 1030 -40.34 24.87 -16.95
C ALA A 1030 -40.36 25.38 -18.40
N SER A 1031 -41.36 26.19 -18.76
CA SER A 1031 -41.48 26.81 -20.09
C SER A 1031 -40.35 27.80 -20.37
N LEU A 1032 -39.97 28.63 -19.38
CA LEU A 1032 -38.80 29.51 -19.48
C LEU A 1032 -37.50 28.71 -19.63
N GLY A 1033 -37.37 27.57 -18.94
CA GLY A 1033 -36.24 26.65 -19.10
C GLY A 1033 -36.14 26.04 -20.50
N LEU A 1034 -37.27 25.62 -21.08
CA LEU A 1034 -37.35 25.09 -22.46
C LEU A 1034 -37.09 26.17 -23.52
N LEU A 1035 -37.59 27.40 -23.31
CA LEU A 1035 -37.33 28.54 -24.20
C LEU A 1035 -35.87 29.00 -24.13
N ALA A 1036 -35.29 29.09 -22.93
CA ALA A 1036 -33.87 29.37 -22.73
C ALA A 1036 -33.00 28.28 -23.37
N ALA A 1037 -33.40 27.01 -23.28
CA ALA A 1037 -32.74 25.90 -23.96
C ALA A 1037 -32.75 26.07 -25.49
N ILE A 1038 -33.88 26.42 -26.10
CA ILE A 1038 -33.95 26.70 -27.55
C ILE A 1038 -33.07 27.92 -27.91
N GLY A 1039 -33.13 29.00 -27.14
CA GLY A 1039 -32.27 30.19 -27.34
C GLY A 1039 -30.77 29.88 -27.26
N LEU A 1040 -30.36 29.02 -26.31
CA LEU A 1040 -29.00 28.50 -26.19
C LEU A 1040 -28.59 27.68 -27.42
N MET A 1041 -29.47 26.81 -27.94
CA MET A 1041 -29.19 26.04 -29.16
C MET A 1041 -29.09 26.92 -30.42
N ILE A 1042 -29.87 28.00 -30.50
CA ILE A 1042 -29.82 29.00 -31.58
C ILE A 1042 -28.51 29.81 -31.50
N ALA A 1043 -28.12 30.28 -30.32
CA ALA A 1043 -26.86 31.00 -30.12
C ALA A 1043 -25.63 30.16 -30.50
N GLY A 1044 -25.70 28.82 -30.34
CA GLY A 1044 -24.72 27.86 -30.84
C GLY A 1044 -23.44 27.77 -30.01
N SER A 1045 -22.91 28.89 -29.55
CA SER A 1045 -21.80 28.98 -28.60
C SER A 1045 -22.09 30.01 -27.51
N ILE A 1046 -21.44 29.84 -26.35
CA ILE A 1046 -21.25 30.90 -25.38
C ILE A 1046 -19.75 31.12 -25.19
N THR A 1047 -19.32 32.38 -25.27
CA THR A 1047 -17.95 32.82 -25.00
C THR A 1047 -17.64 32.85 -23.50
N LEU A 1048 -17.82 31.71 -22.84
CA LEU A 1048 -17.26 31.48 -21.51
C LEU A 1048 -15.73 31.45 -21.65
N ASN A 1049 -15.01 32.05 -20.71
CA ASN A 1049 -13.58 31.74 -20.54
C ASN A 1049 -12.58 32.14 -21.66
N ARG A 1050 -12.94 32.91 -22.70
CA ARG A 1050 -12.20 33.05 -23.99
C ARG A 1050 -12.20 31.76 -24.84
N THR A 1051 -12.99 30.77 -24.45
CA THR A 1051 -13.29 29.59 -25.28
C THR A 1051 -14.68 29.82 -25.88
N GLU A 1052 -14.89 29.52 -27.15
CA GLU A 1052 -16.26 29.25 -27.59
C GLU A 1052 -16.66 27.90 -27.00
N VAL A 1053 -17.37 27.93 -25.87
CA VAL A 1053 -18.05 26.75 -25.36
C VAL A 1053 -19.23 26.52 -26.31
N GLN A 1054 -18.98 25.76 -27.37
CA GLN A 1054 -20.03 25.28 -28.26
C GLN A 1054 -21.05 24.55 -27.40
N ILE A 1055 -22.28 25.03 -27.44
CA ILE A 1055 -23.35 24.57 -26.58
C ILE A 1055 -23.79 23.22 -27.14
N ASN A 1056 -23.33 22.12 -26.55
CA ASN A 1056 -23.78 20.78 -26.93
C ASN A 1056 -25.31 20.71 -26.71
N PRO A 1057 -26.11 20.66 -27.79
CA PRO A 1057 -27.56 20.80 -27.67
C PRO A 1057 -28.19 19.60 -26.95
N TYR A 1058 -27.50 18.46 -26.87
CA TYR A 1058 -27.98 17.28 -26.15
C TYR A 1058 -28.03 17.48 -24.63
N HIS A 1059 -27.02 18.11 -24.04
CA HIS A 1059 -27.02 18.41 -22.60
C HIS A 1059 -28.06 19.46 -22.24
N VAL A 1060 -28.27 20.46 -23.11
CA VAL A 1060 -29.29 21.50 -22.93
C VAL A 1060 -30.71 20.94 -23.10
N ALA A 1061 -30.91 19.94 -23.96
CA ALA A 1061 -32.16 19.18 -24.04
C ALA A 1061 -32.42 18.38 -22.75
N ILE A 1062 -31.44 17.59 -22.28
CA ILE A 1062 -31.57 16.82 -21.03
C ILE A 1062 -31.85 17.74 -19.83
N ALA A 1063 -31.13 18.86 -19.70
CA ALA A 1063 -31.29 19.76 -18.56
C ALA A 1063 -32.67 20.43 -18.51
N SER A 1064 -33.20 20.87 -19.66
CA SER A 1064 -34.53 21.50 -19.73
C SER A 1064 -35.68 20.49 -19.59
N CYS A 1065 -35.56 19.30 -20.20
CA CYS A 1065 -36.49 18.19 -19.98
C CYS A 1065 -36.50 17.70 -18.52
N GLY A 1066 -35.33 17.60 -17.88
CA GLY A 1066 -35.20 17.18 -16.49
C GLY A 1066 -35.75 18.23 -15.51
N LEU A 1067 -35.49 19.52 -15.76
CA LEU A 1067 -36.07 20.62 -14.99
C LEU A 1067 -37.60 20.61 -15.05
N PHE A 1068 -38.18 20.40 -16.24
CA PHE A 1068 -39.62 20.22 -16.39
C PHE A 1068 -40.12 19.02 -15.56
N ALA A 1069 -39.52 17.84 -15.70
CA ALA A 1069 -39.96 16.64 -14.98
C ALA A 1069 -39.93 16.81 -13.44
N VAL A 1070 -38.90 17.49 -12.89
CA VAL A 1070 -38.81 17.78 -11.45
C VAL A 1070 -39.87 18.80 -11.01
N LEU A 1071 -40.01 19.93 -11.72
CA LEU A 1071 -40.98 20.97 -11.40
C LEU A 1071 -42.44 20.47 -11.48
N ALA A 1072 -42.74 19.63 -12.47
CA ALA A 1072 -44.05 19.03 -12.67
C ALA A 1072 -44.37 17.93 -11.65
N PHE A 1073 -43.36 17.28 -11.05
CA PHE A 1073 -43.56 16.37 -9.92
C PHE A 1073 -43.77 17.12 -8.60
N VAL A 1074 -42.91 18.11 -8.30
CA VAL A 1074 -42.93 18.87 -7.03
C VAL A 1074 -44.21 19.69 -6.87
N ALA A 1075 -44.71 20.29 -7.95
CA ALA A 1075 -45.98 21.03 -7.93
C ALA A 1075 -47.20 20.17 -8.33
N SER A 1076 -47.09 18.84 -8.31
CA SER A 1076 -48.19 17.96 -8.65
C SER A 1076 -49.30 17.99 -7.57
N PRO A 1077 -50.59 17.81 -7.92
CA PRO A 1077 -51.67 17.75 -6.93
C PRO A 1077 -51.51 16.64 -5.87
N ILE A 1078 -50.68 15.63 -6.14
CA ILE A 1078 -50.35 14.53 -5.23
C ILE A 1078 -49.24 14.93 -4.23
N ALA A 1079 -48.47 15.98 -4.55
CA ALA A 1079 -47.39 16.51 -3.71
C ALA A 1079 -47.78 17.78 -2.94
N THR A 1080 -48.82 18.51 -3.39
CA THR A 1080 -49.25 19.78 -2.77
C THR A 1080 -50.66 19.74 -2.14
N ASP A 1081 -51.43 18.65 -2.33
CA ASP A 1081 -52.87 18.51 -1.97
C ASP A 1081 -53.81 19.60 -2.55
N GLU A 1082 -53.29 20.52 -3.37
CA GLU A 1082 -54.04 21.59 -4.04
C GLU A 1082 -54.90 21.03 -5.19
N PRO A 1083 -56.21 21.37 -5.26
CA PRO A 1083 -57.10 20.85 -6.30
C PRO A 1083 -56.79 21.42 -7.69
N LEU A 1084 -57.13 20.66 -8.73
CA LEU A 1084 -56.97 21.09 -10.12
C LEU A 1084 -57.98 22.19 -10.48
N ALA A 1085 -57.54 23.45 -10.38
CA ALA A 1085 -58.31 24.61 -10.79
C ALA A 1085 -58.50 24.66 -12.33
N GLY A 1086 -59.75 24.50 -12.76
CA GLY A 1086 -60.16 24.59 -14.17
C GLY A 1086 -61.23 23.57 -14.54
N ILE A 1087 -61.53 23.49 -15.83
CA ILE A 1087 -62.51 22.56 -16.42
C ILE A 1087 -61.79 21.23 -16.74
N LEU A 1088 -62.53 20.12 -16.89
CA LEU A 1088 -61.97 18.88 -17.41
C LEU A 1088 -61.26 19.13 -18.76
N VAL A 1089 -60.06 18.60 -18.95
CA VAL A 1089 -59.16 18.88 -20.11
C VAL A 1089 -58.62 20.34 -20.20
N LEU A 1090 -59.11 21.32 -19.43
CA LEU A 1090 -58.72 22.75 -19.53
C LEU A 1090 -58.52 23.40 -18.14
N ASP A 1091 -57.35 23.15 -17.55
CA ASP A 1091 -57.02 23.49 -16.16
C ASP A 1091 -55.52 23.79 -15.93
N ASN A 1092 -55.11 23.88 -14.66
CA ASN A 1092 -53.70 24.01 -14.30
C ASN A 1092 -52.83 22.79 -14.71
N ALA A 1093 -53.37 21.58 -14.93
CA ALA A 1093 -52.62 20.46 -15.49
C ALA A 1093 -52.31 20.64 -17.00
N LEU A 1094 -53.14 21.39 -17.72
CA LEU A 1094 -52.81 21.84 -19.09
C LEU A 1094 -51.53 22.70 -19.09
N ILE A 1095 -51.42 23.67 -18.18
CA ILE A 1095 -50.25 24.57 -18.07
C ILE A 1095 -49.05 23.85 -17.45
N GLY A 1096 -49.28 23.00 -16.45
CA GLY A 1096 -48.23 22.27 -15.73
C GLY A 1096 -47.60 21.13 -16.53
N TYR A 1097 -48.39 20.32 -17.24
CA TYR A 1097 -47.91 19.13 -17.95
C TYR A 1097 -48.00 19.26 -19.47
N LEU A 1098 -49.16 19.61 -20.03
CA LEU A 1098 -49.36 19.51 -21.48
C LEU A 1098 -48.63 20.62 -22.25
N MET A 1099 -48.59 21.85 -21.74
CA MET A 1099 -47.88 22.97 -22.37
C MET A 1099 -46.37 22.74 -22.47
N PRO A 1100 -45.63 22.36 -21.41
CA PRO A 1100 -44.23 21.98 -21.53
C PRO A 1100 -44.01 20.72 -22.39
N SER A 1101 -44.92 19.74 -22.35
CA SER A 1101 -44.85 18.54 -23.21
C SER A 1101 -45.03 18.88 -24.71
N ALA A 1102 -45.92 19.83 -25.03
CA ALA A 1102 -46.11 20.34 -26.38
C ALA A 1102 -44.89 21.15 -26.85
N LEU A 1103 -44.31 21.99 -25.98
CA LEU A 1103 -43.04 22.68 -26.25
C LEU A 1103 -41.90 21.69 -26.47
N ALA A 1104 -41.84 20.59 -25.71
CA ALA A 1104 -40.88 19.50 -25.94
C ALA A 1104 -41.12 18.80 -27.28
N PHE A 1105 -42.36 18.49 -27.67
CA PHE A 1105 -42.67 17.91 -28.98
C PHE A 1105 -42.28 18.86 -30.14
N ILE A 1106 -42.53 20.16 -29.98
CA ILE A 1106 -42.11 21.20 -30.92
C ILE A 1106 -40.58 21.26 -30.99
N ALA A 1107 -39.87 21.19 -29.85
CA ALA A 1107 -38.42 21.14 -29.80
C ALA A 1107 -37.86 19.88 -30.50
N ALA A 1108 -38.45 18.70 -30.28
CA ALA A 1108 -38.08 17.46 -30.98
C ALA A 1108 -38.20 17.64 -32.51
N ARG A 1109 -39.34 18.16 -32.98
CA ARG A 1109 -39.57 18.41 -34.42
C ARG A 1109 -38.66 19.51 -34.99
N TRP A 1110 -38.37 20.56 -34.23
CA TRP A 1110 -37.45 21.63 -34.62
C TRP A 1110 -36.02 21.11 -34.72
N THR A 1111 -35.55 20.32 -33.73
CA THR A 1111 -34.23 19.67 -33.80
C THR A 1111 -34.12 18.71 -34.98
N ARG A 1112 -35.14 17.89 -35.26
CA ARG A 1112 -35.18 17.04 -36.46
C ARG A 1112 -35.03 17.84 -37.76
N ALA A 1113 -35.64 19.02 -37.84
CA ALA A 1113 -35.64 19.86 -39.05
C ALA A 1113 -34.36 20.69 -39.24
N TYR A 1114 -33.78 21.23 -38.16
CA TYR A 1114 -32.68 22.23 -38.23
C TYR A 1114 -31.36 21.79 -37.59
N ARG A 1115 -31.36 20.74 -36.75
CA ARG A 1115 -30.17 20.18 -36.07
C ARG A 1115 -30.27 18.64 -36.00
N PRO A 1116 -30.39 17.94 -37.16
CA PRO A 1116 -30.77 16.52 -37.21
C PRO A 1116 -29.81 15.64 -36.42
N SER A 1117 -30.25 15.20 -35.24
CA SER A 1117 -29.43 14.45 -34.29
C SER A 1117 -30.36 13.53 -33.46
N PRO A 1118 -30.28 12.20 -33.66
CA PRO A 1118 -31.32 11.29 -33.17
C PRO A 1118 -31.40 11.24 -31.65
N ALA A 1119 -30.29 11.47 -30.94
CA ALA A 1119 -30.29 11.52 -29.48
C ALA A 1119 -31.13 12.69 -28.93
N ILE A 1120 -31.10 13.86 -29.58
CA ILE A 1120 -31.80 15.07 -29.12
C ILE A 1120 -33.29 14.98 -29.46
N GLU A 1121 -33.62 14.53 -30.67
CA GLU A 1121 -34.98 14.21 -31.07
C GLU A 1121 -35.61 13.17 -30.11
N ARG A 1122 -34.85 12.13 -29.73
CA ARG A 1122 -35.28 11.11 -28.75
C ARG A 1122 -35.46 11.66 -27.34
N THR A 1123 -34.58 12.54 -26.83
CA THR A 1123 -34.76 13.14 -25.50
C THR A 1123 -36.03 13.97 -25.41
N PHE A 1124 -36.20 14.95 -26.31
CA PHE A 1124 -37.42 15.78 -26.34
C PHE A 1124 -38.67 14.95 -26.67
N GLY A 1125 -38.57 13.97 -27.58
CA GLY A 1125 -39.67 13.08 -27.93
C GLY A 1125 -40.09 12.16 -26.79
N LEU A 1126 -39.15 11.62 -26.01
CA LEU A 1126 -39.44 10.83 -24.81
C LEU A 1126 -40.12 11.68 -23.74
N THR A 1127 -39.64 12.89 -23.48
CA THR A 1127 -40.29 13.83 -22.54
C THR A 1127 -41.72 14.17 -22.98
N ALA A 1128 -41.95 14.40 -24.28
CA ALA A 1128 -43.30 14.60 -24.80
C ALA A 1128 -44.19 13.37 -24.62
N ILE A 1129 -43.70 12.15 -24.90
CA ILE A 1129 -44.44 10.90 -24.72
C ILE A 1129 -44.78 10.67 -23.24
N VAL A 1130 -43.81 10.81 -22.34
CA VAL A 1130 -44.00 10.60 -20.90
C VAL A 1130 -44.93 11.66 -20.30
N GLY A 1131 -44.70 12.95 -20.57
CA GLY A 1131 -45.56 14.01 -20.05
C GLY A 1131 -47.00 13.94 -20.57
N THR A 1132 -47.20 13.51 -21.82
CA THR A 1132 -48.54 13.22 -22.37
C THR A 1132 -49.18 11.99 -21.70
N LEU A 1133 -48.42 10.93 -21.43
CA LEU A 1133 -48.92 9.77 -20.70
C LEU A 1133 -49.28 10.10 -19.25
N THR A 1134 -48.46 10.91 -18.55
CA THR A 1134 -48.77 11.42 -17.21
C THR A 1134 -50.07 12.22 -17.22
N TYR A 1135 -50.25 13.14 -18.18
CA TYR A 1135 -51.50 13.88 -18.36
C TYR A 1135 -52.71 12.95 -18.61
N VAL A 1136 -52.57 11.94 -19.48
CA VAL A 1136 -53.63 10.95 -19.73
C VAL A 1136 -53.98 10.14 -18.47
N LEU A 1137 -52.99 9.71 -17.68
CA LEU A 1137 -53.21 8.96 -16.44
C LEU A 1137 -53.84 9.83 -15.33
N VAL A 1138 -53.46 11.12 -15.26
CA VAL A 1138 -54.08 12.10 -14.37
C VAL A 1138 -55.54 12.35 -14.74
N GLU A 1139 -55.86 12.56 -16.02
CA GLU A 1139 -57.25 12.72 -16.47
C GLU A 1139 -58.07 11.42 -16.32
N VAL A 1140 -57.47 10.23 -16.44
CA VAL A 1140 -58.14 8.96 -16.09
C VAL A 1140 -58.50 8.91 -14.61
N ARG A 1141 -57.57 9.26 -13.70
CA ARG A 1141 -57.88 9.32 -12.25
C ARG A 1141 -58.95 10.39 -11.95
N ARG A 1142 -58.85 11.57 -12.60
CA ARG A 1142 -59.83 12.66 -12.49
C ARG A 1142 -61.23 12.26 -12.97
N ALA A 1143 -61.34 11.41 -13.99
CA ALA A 1143 -62.61 10.89 -14.48
C ALA A 1143 -63.30 9.92 -13.50
N PHE A 1144 -62.55 9.25 -12.62
CA PHE A 1144 -63.10 8.39 -11.56
C PHE A 1144 -63.33 9.12 -10.22
N VAL A 1145 -62.56 10.18 -9.91
CA VAL A 1145 -62.51 10.78 -8.56
C VAL A 1145 -62.87 12.28 -8.49
N GLY A 1146 -62.71 13.02 -9.60
CA GLY A 1146 -63.02 14.47 -9.68
C GLY A 1146 -61.80 15.39 -9.55
N PRO A 1147 -62.00 16.72 -9.36
CA PRO A 1147 -60.92 17.73 -9.39
C PRO A 1147 -59.90 17.65 -8.24
N ASN A 1148 -60.23 16.96 -7.15
CA ASN A 1148 -59.25 16.49 -6.17
C ASN A 1148 -58.92 15.03 -6.52
N LEU A 1149 -57.64 14.73 -6.76
CA LEU A 1149 -57.18 13.41 -7.19
C LEU A 1149 -56.93 12.43 -6.02
N VAL A 1150 -56.82 12.98 -4.80
CA VAL A 1150 -56.50 12.25 -3.57
C VAL A 1150 -57.79 11.65 -3.01
N GLY A 1151 -57.88 10.32 -3.07
CA GLY A 1151 -59.05 9.53 -2.66
C GLY A 1151 -58.63 8.10 -2.29
N PRO A 1152 -59.29 7.45 -1.31
CA PRO A 1152 -58.67 6.38 -0.54
C PRO A 1152 -58.49 5.04 -1.26
N ASP A 1153 -59.45 4.63 -2.09
CA ASP A 1153 -59.47 3.30 -2.70
C ASP A 1153 -59.11 3.32 -4.20
N ILE A 1154 -58.52 2.22 -4.67
CA ILE A 1154 -58.32 1.90 -6.09
C ILE A 1154 -59.04 0.58 -6.38
N GLY A 1155 -60.15 0.65 -7.11
CA GLY A 1155 -60.97 -0.53 -7.41
C GLY A 1155 -60.27 -1.50 -8.37
N ALA A 1156 -60.65 -2.79 -8.35
CA ALA A 1156 -60.17 -3.76 -9.35
C ALA A 1156 -60.48 -3.32 -10.79
N SER A 1157 -61.63 -2.68 -11.01
CA SER A 1157 -61.99 -2.03 -12.28
C SER A 1157 -61.03 -0.90 -12.68
N GLU A 1158 -60.52 -0.12 -11.73
CA GLU A 1158 -59.54 0.94 -11.94
C GLU A 1158 -58.15 0.35 -12.24
N LEU A 1159 -57.73 -0.68 -11.51
CA LEU A 1159 -56.50 -1.45 -11.78
C LEU A 1159 -56.46 -2.04 -13.20
N TYR A 1160 -57.60 -2.53 -13.69
CA TYR A 1160 -57.76 -2.97 -15.08
C TYR A 1160 -57.87 -1.79 -16.06
N ALA A 1161 -58.53 -0.69 -15.71
CA ALA A 1161 -58.61 0.52 -16.53
C ALA A 1161 -57.22 1.13 -16.77
N TYR A 1162 -56.33 1.13 -15.78
CA TYR A 1162 -54.92 1.53 -15.98
C TYR A 1162 -54.19 0.61 -16.96
N SER A 1163 -54.32 -0.72 -16.82
CA SER A 1163 -53.71 -1.66 -17.75
C SER A 1163 -54.26 -1.50 -19.18
N ALA A 1164 -55.56 -1.22 -19.33
CA ALA A 1164 -56.19 -0.94 -20.61
C ALA A 1164 -55.76 0.40 -21.22
N ALA A 1165 -55.69 1.48 -20.44
CA ALA A 1165 -55.26 2.80 -20.90
C ALA A 1165 -53.80 2.79 -21.40
N ILE A 1166 -52.90 2.11 -20.67
CA ILE A 1166 -51.50 1.91 -21.08
C ILE A 1166 -51.43 1.12 -22.40
N LEU A 1167 -52.24 0.06 -22.55
CA LEU A 1167 -52.29 -0.73 -23.78
C LEU A 1167 -52.84 0.07 -24.97
N VAL A 1168 -53.93 0.82 -24.79
CA VAL A 1168 -54.51 1.70 -25.82
C VAL A 1168 -53.53 2.80 -26.25
N PHE A 1169 -52.84 3.42 -25.30
CA PHE A 1169 -51.79 4.40 -25.58
C PHE A 1169 -50.61 3.78 -26.35
N GLY A 1170 -50.17 2.57 -25.98
CA GLY A 1170 -49.17 1.80 -26.71
C GLY A 1170 -49.58 1.50 -28.16
N VAL A 1171 -50.83 1.06 -28.38
CA VAL A 1171 -51.38 0.81 -29.73
C VAL A 1171 -51.52 2.10 -30.54
N ALA A 1172 -51.92 3.21 -29.92
CA ALA A 1172 -51.99 4.52 -30.57
C ALA A 1172 -50.61 5.03 -30.99
N LEU A 1173 -49.59 4.87 -30.15
CA LEU A 1173 -48.19 5.16 -30.50
C LEU A 1173 -47.66 4.27 -31.63
N LEU A 1174 -48.03 2.98 -31.65
CA LEU A 1174 -47.65 2.06 -32.72
C LEU A 1174 -48.24 2.50 -34.07
N ALA A 1175 -49.54 2.83 -34.08
CA ALA A 1175 -50.24 3.35 -35.26
C ALA A 1175 -49.63 4.69 -35.74
N LEU A 1176 -49.28 5.59 -34.82
CA LEU A 1176 -48.59 6.84 -35.13
C LEU A 1176 -47.17 6.60 -35.68
N GLY A 1177 -46.45 5.60 -35.15
CA GLY A 1177 -45.13 5.17 -35.62
C GLY A 1177 -45.13 4.55 -37.02
N PHE A 1178 -46.24 3.91 -37.42
CA PHE A 1178 -46.47 3.55 -38.83
C PHE A 1178 -46.81 4.78 -39.68
N LYS A 1179 -47.76 5.62 -39.25
CA LYS A 1179 -48.21 6.82 -40.00
C LYS A 1179 -47.08 7.82 -40.27
N LEU A 1180 -46.19 8.02 -39.30
CA LEU A 1180 -45.01 8.89 -39.41
C LEU A 1180 -43.74 8.15 -39.90
N ARG A 1181 -43.87 6.86 -40.28
CA ARG A 1181 -42.78 5.95 -40.72
C ARG A 1181 -41.58 5.81 -39.75
N SER A 1182 -41.67 6.29 -38.51
CA SER A 1182 -40.57 6.31 -37.54
C SER A 1182 -40.34 4.95 -36.87
N ARG A 1183 -39.12 4.38 -36.97
CA ARG A 1183 -38.73 3.15 -36.25
C ARG A 1183 -38.81 3.36 -34.73
N ASP A 1184 -38.34 4.51 -34.26
CA ASP A 1184 -38.23 4.83 -32.83
C ASP A 1184 -39.60 4.90 -32.13
N LEU A 1185 -40.63 5.44 -32.80
CA LEU A 1185 -42.00 5.43 -32.26
C LEU A 1185 -42.56 4.00 -32.13
N ARG A 1186 -42.24 3.09 -33.07
CA ARG A 1186 -42.67 1.69 -33.01
C ARG A 1186 -41.96 0.92 -31.90
N LEU A 1187 -40.65 1.15 -31.73
CA LEU A 1187 -39.88 0.59 -30.61
C LEU A 1187 -40.37 1.12 -29.25
N ALA A 1188 -40.71 2.41 -29.15
CA ALA A 1188 -41.30 2.99 -27.94
C ALA A 1188 -42.65 2.33 -27.60
N SER A 1189 -43.55 2.14 -28.57
CA SER A 1189 -44.81 1.42 -28.34
C SER A 1189 -44.61 -0.04 -27.91
N LEU A 1190 -43.60 -0.75 -28.43
CA LEU A 1190 -43.30 -2.11 -28.02
C LEU A 1190 -42.93 -2.18 -26.53
N GLY A 1191 -42.09 -1.26 -26.05
CA GLY A 1191 -41.72 -1.16 -24.64
C GLY A 1191 -42.92 -0.90 -23.72
N VAL A 1192 -43.84 -0.01 -24.11
CA VAL A 1192 -45.09 0.27 -23.38
C VAL A 1192 -45.96 -1.01 -23.27
N VAL A 1193 -46.04 -1.81 -24.33
CA VAL A 1193 -46.76 -3.10 -24.32
C VAL A 1193 -46.06 -4.14 -23.44
N THR A 1194 -44.72 -4.23 -23.46
CA THR A 1194 -43.99 -5.15 -22.58
C THR A 1194 -44.23 -4.86 -21.10
N ILE A 1195 -44.28 -3.59 -20.69
CA ILE A 1195 -44.55 -3.18 -19.30
C ILE A 1195 -45.92 -3.68 -18.83
N ALA A 1196 -46.95 -3.63 -19.68
CA ALA A 1196 -48.27 -4.16 -19.36
C ALA A 1196 -48.26 -5.69 -19.11
N ILE A 1197 -47.43 -6.44 -19.85
CA ILE A 1197 -47.27 -7.90 -19.68
C ILE A 1197 -46.49 -8.24 -18.41
N SER A 1198 -45.39 -7.53 -18.12
CA SER A 1198 -44.59 -7.75 -16.92
C SER A 1198 -45.33 -7.45 -15.62
N LYS A 1199 -46.24 -6.45 -15.62
CA LYS A 1199 -47.15 -6.17 -14.50
C LYS A 1199 -47.97 -7.42 -14.15
N ALA A 1200 -48.58 -8.07 -15.15
CA ALA A 1200 -49.42 -9.24 -14.94
C ALA A 1200 -48.65 -10.46 -14.39
N PHE A 1201 -47.42 -10.71 -14.85
CA PHE A 1201 -46.59 -11.81 -14.34
C PHE A 1201 -46.24 -11.63 -12.86
N LEU A 1202 -45.87 -10.42 -12.43
CA LEU A 1202 -45.33 -10.16 -11.09
C LEU A 1202 -46.41 -9.90 -10.04
N VAL A 1203 -47.51 -9.25 -10.42
CA VAL A 1203 -48.56 -8.80 -9.48
C VAL A 1203 -49.72 -9.79 -9.40
N ASP A 1204 -50.05 -10.49 -10.49
CA ASP A 1204 -51.29 -11.26 -10.60
C ASP A 1204 -51.12 -12.77 -10.29
N MET A 1205 -49.89 -13.25 -9.98
CA MET A 1205 -49.56 -14.69 -9.84
C MET A 1205 -48.96 -15.13 -8.48
N SER A 1206 -48.72 -14.23 -7.53
CA SER A 1206 -47.79 -14.45 -6.40
C SER A 1206 -48.35 -15.25 -5.20
N GLY A 1207 -49.02 -16.39 -5.39
CA GLY A 1207 -49.77 -17.08 -4.32
C GLY A 1207 -49.88 -18.62 -4.38
N LEU A 1208 -48.79 -19.37 -4.66
CA LEU A 1208 -48.82 -20.84 -4.82
C LEU A 1208 -47.60 -21.56 -4.21
N GLU A 1209 -47.79 -22.80 -3.69
CA GLU A 1209 -46.77 -23.56 -2.94
C GLU A 1209 -46.58 -25.05 -3.35
N GLY A 1210 -45.57 -25.71 -2.77
CA GLY A 1210 -45.39 -27.18 -2.79
C GLY A 1210 -45.05 -27.80 -4.15
N LEU A 1211 -45.55 -29.02 -4.40
CA LEU A 1211 -45.42 -29.69 -5.70
C LEU A 1211 -46.11 -28.89 -6.82
N LEU A 1212 -47.19 -28.15 -6.50
CA LEU A 1212 -47.84 -27.24 -7.45
C LEU A 1212 -46.90 -26.10 -7.84
N ARG A 1213 -46.10 -25.55 -6.92
CA ARG A 1213 -45.05 -24.56 -7.26
C ARG A 1213 -44.05 -25.14 -8.27
N ALA A 1214 -43.60 -26.39 -8.09
CA ALA A 1214 -42.71 -27.04 -9.06
C ALA A 1214 -43.37 -27.18 -10.46
N LEU A 1215 -44.67 -27.46 -10.52
CA LEU A 1215 -45.41 -27.62 -11.78
C LEU A 1215 -45.74 -26.27 -12.47
N SER A 1216 -46.13 -25.23 -11.73
CA SER A 1216 -46.43 -23.91 -12.31
C SER A 1216 -45.20 -23.26 -12.95
N PHE A 1217 -44.02 -23.40 -12.34
CA PHE A 1217 -42.76 -22.93 -12.93
C PHE A 1217 -42.41 -23.67 -14.24
N ILE A 1218 -42.73 -24.96 -14.35
CA ILE A 1218 -42.56 -25.74 -15.60
C ILE A 1218 -43.57 -25.28 -16.67
N GLY A 1219 -44.84 -25.09 -16.31
CA GLY A 1219 -45.90 -24.71 -17.25
C GLY A 1219 -45.71 -23.32 -17.87
N LEU A 1220 -45.43 -22.31 -17.04
CA LEU A 1220 -45.27 -20.92 -17.49
C LEU A 1220 -44.01 -20.73 -18.34
N GLY A 1221 -42.93 -21.46 -18.03
CA GLY A 1221 -41.73 -21.53 -18.87
C GLY A 1221 -42.03 -22.05 -20.28
N GLY A 1222 -42.94 -23.02 -20.42
CA GLY A 1222 -43.38 -23.55 -21.72
C GLY A 1222 -44.07 -22.49 -22.60
N CYS A 1223 -44.95 -21.66 -22.03
CA CYS A 1223 -45.65 -20.62 -22.77
C CYS A 1223 -44.72 -19.52 -23.30
N LEU A 1224 -43.73 -19.10 -22.51
CA LEU A 1224 -42.73 -18.12 -22.93
C LEU A 1224 -41.85 -18.64 -24.08
N VAL A 1225 -41.41 -19.90 -23.98
CA VAL A 1225 -40.69 -20.59 -25.07
C VAL A 1225 -41.53 -20.64 -26.35
N ALA A 1226 -42.83 -20.93 -26.25
CA ALA A 1226 -43.73 -21.00 -27.40
C ALA A 1226 -43.91 -19.66 -28.13
N ILE A 1227 -44.06 -18.54 -27.39
CA ILE A 1227 -44.21 -17.21 -28.00
C ILE A 1227 -42.91 -16.78 -28.71
N GLY A 1228 -41.74 -17.04 -28.13
CA GLY A 1228 -40.45 -16.75 -28.77
C GLY A 1228 -40.24 -17.52 -30.08
N LEU A 1229 -40.66 -18.79 -30.12
CA LEU A 1229 -40.66 -19.62 -31.33
C LEU A 1229 -41.64 -19.12 -32.40
N ALA A 1230 -42.74 -18.46 -32.01
CA ALA A 1230 -43.68 -17.85 -32.96
C ALA A 1230 -43.09 -16.56 -33.57
N TYR A 1231 -42.47 -15.69 -32.77
CA TYR A 1231 -41.84 -14.45 -33.24
C TYR A 1231 -40.70 -14.72 -34.23
N GLN A 1232 -39.85 -15.73 -33.95
CA GLN A 1232 -38.80 -16.18 -34.88
C GLN A 1232 -39.33 -16.67 -36.25
N ARG A 1233 -40.59 -17.13 -36.34
CA ARG A 1233 -41.19 -17.56 -37.61
C ARG A 1233 -41.69 -16.39 -38.46
N LEU A 1234 -41.97 -15.23 -37.85
CA LEU A 1234 -42.42 -14.03 -38.56
C LEU A 1234 -41.25 -13.30 -39.22
N LEU A 1235 -40.19 -12.96 -38.47
CA LEU A 1235 -38.98 -12.30 -39.02
C LEU A 1235 -38.38 -13.11 -40.17
N ARG A 1236 -38.32 -14.44 -40.03
CA ARG A 1236 -37.77 -15.34 -41.06
C ARG A 1236 -38.54 -15.32 -42.38
N LYS A 1237 -39.82 -14.92 -42.36
CA LYS A 1237 -40.64 -14.74 -43.56
C LYS A 1237 -40.36 -13.40 -44.26
N GLU A 1238 -40.05 -12.36 -43.49
CA GLU A 1238 -39.72 -11.03 -44.00
C GLU A 1238 -38.34 -11.03 -44.68
N ILE A 1239 -37.34 -11.66 -44.04
CA ILE A 1239 -35.98 -11.87 -44.61
C ILE A 1239 -36.04 -12.61 -45.95
N ALA A 1240 -36.79 -13.71 -46.02
CA ALA A 1240 -37.00 -14.50 -47.24
C ALA A 1240 -37.79 -13.75 -48.35
N THR A 1241 -38.37 -12.59 -48.04
CA THR A 1241 -39.00 -11.70 -49.03
C THR A 1241 -37.98 -10.70 -49.58
N THR A 1242 -37.03 -10.22 -48.77
CA THR A 1242 -35.92 -9.37 -49.21
C THR A 1242 -34.87 -10.11 -50.05
N GLU A 1243 -34.53 -11.37 -49.75
CA GLU A 1243 -33.64 -12.17 -50.62
C GLU A 1243 -34.23 -12.40 -52.02
N LYS A 1244 -35.56 -12.39 -52.15
CA LYS A 1244 -36.31 -12.46 -53.42
C LYS A 1244 -36.48 -11.11 -54.15
N LEU A 1245 -35.87 -10.05 -53.63
CA LEU A 1245 -35.77 -8.73 -54.28
C LEU A 1245 -34.31 -8.31 -54.50
N ALA A 1246 -33.35 -9.13 -54.05
CA ALA A 1246 -31.91 -8.96 -54.26
C ALA A 1246 -31.34 -9.93 -55.31
N ASN A 1247 -32.13 -10.93 -55.72
CA ASN A 1247 -31.94 -11.78 -56.90
C ASN A 1247 -33.06 -11.49 -57.90
#